data_AF-A0A850CDZ0-F1
#
_entry.id   AF-A0A850CDZ0-F1
#
_cell.length_a   1.000
_cell.length_b   1.000
_cell.length_c   1.000
_cell.angle_alpha   90.00
_cell.angle_beta   90.00
_cell.angle_gamma   90.00
#
_symmetry.space_group_name_H-M   'P 1'
#
loop_
_entity.id
_entity.type
_entity.pdbx_description
1 polymer ?
#
loop_
_entity_poly.entity_id
_entity_poly.type
_entity_poly.pdbx_seq_one_letter_code
_entity_poly.pdbx_strand_id
1 'polypeptide(L)'
;MLVIQPAQAAPPAAAPPEETPDLQQQGVAEPQPWDQDAFDAFTDPGDAEFAGPDEGFAAALAPGNSPVRQAITAESLGAEPFAMEDAATAAADDCASSYNYNFHDYECQAFAGDFVFLYDIKDSPGDTRGVPADAGANGRPYAVVDMINAIDEAQSAYRSMGYDVDPGSGPWAVVVGLNDTQEGWFDGGAFTLPFGANSQPMIILPSDPGLHDDDNYDYLPRHEFFHVVQYQYWDDTGDIGWAYVRDWMGGSDFKTMNWWMESTAEWAALMSYRLQPYDPRNPTAAMMYARALPEFLGDPGRALNAAEALGSSRQYSTFILAFYLNEQTGSTAAVRKTWEHIRDHDSTPITAIKAVLTGYGLDIPSTLLGFSVANYRLAEEQGGAPPNPMAGYGYDDEERDLWRSYLAGDSRTDDHLLGEYRPNRTTRAVPMGTQETYTAEMEPGGSAYFDFAAVQNSGDPTNDYRSRLTIATEDRDDLEYVAMVWSAQGSPGSLSEYPTAARAVYPDASNVITITDFAYPMVVTLVATRTDLNTNSVEADGDGREYRFRARALVPLDHPSCTLSNLDVSNLQDDGVAPEQQFLDYAATTPNGWTGGDSTYSVRLPDGDVLWLFSDTFLGPLNSDGTRPVTAPLINSTFVRQDGGGLTTIQGGTAANPEAIMPPPEANHWYWLGDGMISRQNGTDYLQVIFQEYLRFGTGDWDWRFDQNVVATFSLSNLKDPLRVEALPSQAGAWGSALLPASQSGDGYTYIYGIADAPTNKKQRIARVHGSDLGATAKWQYWTADGWTAYESDTGIGLNGIANEYSVTKWNNQFVLVTQDSTLAFNNQVFAYTSCSPAGPFTNQSLVYSMPETGLFGSYGDERVFAYNAHLHPTISSGNRFVMSYNVNTFDSRMTEEGSHYQDPSIYKPRFISFTLS
;
A
#
# COMPACT_ATOMS: atom_id res chain seq x y z
N MET A 1 -38.25 -17.84 -11.43
CA MET A 1 -39.51 -17.61 -12.17
C MET A 1 -39.67 -18.74 -13.17
N LEU A 2 -40.89 -19.26 -13.35
CA LEU A 2 -41.17 -20.25 -14.39
C LEU A 2 -41.47 -19.47 -15.68
N VAL A 3 -40.56 -19.56 -16.66
CA VAL A 3 -40.68 -18.84 -17.93
C VAL A 3 -41.67 -19.58 -18.81
N ILE A 4 -42.85 -19.00 -19.05
CA ILE A 4 -43.78 -19.53 -20.05
C ILE A 4 -43.35 -18.94 -21.40
N GLN A 5 -42.50 -19.66 -22.15
CA GLN A 5 -42.18 -19.26 -23.52
C GLN A 5 -42.88 -20.16 -24.55
N PRO A 6 -43.42 -19.59 -25.65
CA PRO A 6 -43.81 -20.38 -26.81
C PRO A 6 -42.57 -21.04 -27.44
N ALA A 7 -42.64 -22.35 -27.65
CA ALA A 7 -41.55 -23.10 -28.27
C ALA A 7 -41.33 -22.67 -29.74
N GLN A 8 -40.15 -22.14 -30.07
CA GLN A 8 -39.69 -22.01 -31.46
C GLN A 8 -38.43 -22.85 -31.70
N ALA A 9 -38.30 -23.30 -32.94
CA ALA A 9 -37.56 -24.48 -33.38
C ALA A 9 -36.03 -24.44 -33.16
N ALA A 10 -35.46 -25.61 -32.86
CA ALA A 10 -34.05 -25.83 -32.57
C ALA A 10 -33.12 -25.44 -33.75
N PRO A 11 -32.01 -24.72 -33.49
CA PRO A 11 -30.94 -24.54 -34.47
C PRO A 11 -30.02 -25.78 -34.54
N PRO A 12 -29.34 -26.01 -35.69
CA PRO A 12 -28.53 -27.20 -35.93
C PRO A 12 -27.22 -27.24 -35.13
N ALA A 13 -26.72 -28.46 -34.90
CA ALA A 13 -25.62 -28.82 -34.02
C ALA A 13 -24.30 -28.06 -34.27
N ALA A 14 -23.62 -27.72 -33.17
CA ALA A 14 -22.28 -27.13 -33.16
C ALA A 14 -21.21 -28.09 -33.71
N ALA A 15 -20.24 -27.52 -34.43
CA ALA A 15 -19.03 -28.21 -34.88
C ALA A 15 -18.16 -28.63 -33.68
N PRO A 16 -17.41 -29.75 -33.77
CA PRO A 16 -16.59 -30.26 -32.69
C PRO A 16 -15.37 -29.36 -32.43
N PRO A 17 -14.86 -29.28 -31.19
CA PRO A 17 -13.69 -28.48 -30.85
C PRO A 17 -12.40 -29.08 -31.42
N GLU A 18 -11.51 -28.22 -31.91
CA GLU A 18 -10.13 -28.56 -32.29
C GLU A 18 -9.28 -28.89 -31.06
N GLU A 19 -8.51 -29.97 -31.17
CA GLU A 19 -7.55 -30.45 -30.17
C GLU A 19 -6.37 -29.49 -30.03
N THR A 20 -6.10 -29.01 -28.81
CA THR A 20 -4.83 -28.41 -28.42
C THR A 20 -3.86 -29.49 -27.93
N PRO A 21 -2.54 -29.45 -28.27
CA PRO A 21 -1.60 -30.47 -27.87
C PRO A 21 -1.18 -30.37 -26.40
N ASP A 22 -0.99 -31.53 -25.77
CA ASP A 22 -0.45 -31.77 -24.42
C ASP A 22 0.78 -30.91 -24.07
N LEU A 23 0.68 -30.16 -22.98
CA LEU A 23 1.82 -29.63 -22.23
C LEU A 23 2.33 -30.71 -21.27
N GLN A 24 3.57 -31.15 -21.49
CA GLN A 24 4.28 -32.05 -20.58
C GLN A 24 4.46 -31.38 -19.20
N GLN A 25 3.94 -32.05 -18.16
CA GLN A 25 4.29 -31.80 -16.78
C GLN A 25 5.79 -32.05 -16.59
N GLN A 26 6.58 -30.99 -16.36
CA GLN A 26 7.91 -31.12 -15.76
C GLN A 26 7.74 -31.20 -14.25
N GLY A 27 8.25 -32.30 -13.69
CA GLY A 27 8.16 -32.64 -12.29
C GLY A 27 8.85 -31.64 -11.39
N VAL A 28 8.19 -31.38 -10.28
CA VAL A 28 8.73 -30.78 -9.06
C VAL A 28 9.90 -31.67 -8.58
N ALA A 29 11.10 -31.10 -8.49
CA ALA A 29 12.23 -31.77 -7.84
C ALA A 29 12.06 -31.66 -6.32
N GLU A 30 12.11 -32.80 -5.64
CA GLU A 30 12.07 -32.92 -4.18
C GLU A 30 13.28 -32.24 -3.52
N PRO A 31 13.11 -31.69 -2.30
CA PRO A 31 14.19 -31.08 -1.55
C PRO A 31 15.23 -32.14 -1.18
N GLN A 32 16.49 -31.89 -1.53
CA GLN A 32 17.61 -32.74 -1.13
C GLN A 32 17.80 -32.65 0.40
N PRO A 33 18.06 -33.77 1.08
CA PRO A 33 18.28 -33.78 2.52
C PRO A 33 19.59 -33.08 2.89
N TRP A 34 19.54 -32.40 4.03
CA TRP A 34 20.67 -31.80 4.74
C TRP A 34 21.89 -32.73 4.79
N ASP A 35 23.02 -32.25 4.26
CA ASP A 35 24.30 -32.94 4.27
C ASP A 35 25.00 -32.75 5.62
N GLN A 36 24.67 -33.64 6.55
CA GLN A 36 25.23 -33.66 7.90
C GLN A 36 26.75 -33.94 7.89
N ASP A 37 27.27 -34.63 6.87
CA ASP A 37 28.71 -34.95 6.76
C ASP A 37 29.53 -33.71 6.34
N ALA A 38 28.92 -32.77 5.60
CA ALA A 38 29.53 -31.46 5.31
C ALA A 38 29.49 -30.49 6.50
N PHE A 39 28.54 -30.66 7.42
CA PHE A 39 28.41 -29.86 8.64
C PHE A 39 29.35 -30.34 9.77
N ASP A 40 29.53 -31.66 9.89
CA ASP A 40 30.39 -32.26 10.91
C ASP A 40 31.90 -32.12 10.57
N ALA A 41 32.26 -31.83 9.30
CA ALA A 41 33.64 -31.53 8.88
C ALA A 41 34.14 -30.14 9.33
N PHE A 42 33.26 -29.27 9.80
CA PHE A 42 33.60 -27.93 10.28
C PHE A 42 33.79 -27.88 11.82
N THR A 43 33.43 -28.96 12.54
CA THR A 43 33.29 -28.94 14.01
C THR A 43 33.77 -30.23 14.70
N ASP A 44 35.04 -30.63 14.58
CA ASP A 44 35.70 -31.43 15.66
C ASP A 44 37.24 -31.30 15.62
N PRO A 45 37.93 -31.10 16.76
CA PRO A 45 39.37 -30.92 16.82
C PRO A 45 40.10 -32.26 17.06
N GLY A 46 40.99 -32.66 16.15
CA GLY A 46 41.84 -33.84 16.42
C GLY A 46 42.71 -34.33 15.28
N ASP A 47 44.01 -34.04 15.42
CA ASP A 47 45.18 -34.85 15.03
C ASP A 47 45.13 -35.68 13.74
N ALA A 48 45.60 -35.07 12.64
CA ALA A 48 46.26 -35.81 11.56
C ALA A 48 47.40 -34.98 10.95
N GLU A 49 48.59 -35.55 11.01
CA GLU A 49 49.89 -35.00 10.57
C GLU A 49 49.84 -34.38 9.17
N PHE A 50 50.01 -33.05 9.11
CA PHE A 50 50.51 -32.37 7.91
C PHE A 50 52.01 -32.10 8.08
N ALA A 51 52.79 -32.66 7.17
CA ALA A 51 54.22 -32.39 7.05
C ALA A 51 54.45 -30.90 6.70
N GLY A 52 55.26 -30.22 7.52
CA GLY A 52 55.61 -28.81 7.34
C GLY A 52 56.43 -28.50 6.08
N PRO A 53 56.58 -27.20 5.81
CA PRO A 53 57.88 -26.60 6.02
C PRO A 53 57.89 -25.63 7.20
N ASP A 54 58.91 -25.84 8.04
CA ASP A 54 59.53 -24.93 9.00
C ASP A 54 58.83 -24.60 10.33
N GLU A 55 59.03 -25.52 11.28
CA GLU A 55 59.21 -25.29 12.72
C GLU A 55 60.33 -24.24 13.06
N GLY A 56 60.87 -23.54 12.08
CA GLY A 56 61.76 -22.39 12.28
C GLY A 56 61.04 -21.10 12.65
N PHE A 57 59.74 -20.96 12.37
CA PHE A 57 59.00 -19.71 12.59
C PHE A 57 58.43 -19.56 14.01
N ALA A 58 57.95 -20.66 14.62
CA ALA A 58 57.35 -20.64 15.96
C ALA A 58 58.40 -20.52 17.10
N ALA A 59 59.66 -20.88 16.85
CA ALA A 59 60.74 -20.76 17.84
C ALA A 59 61.32 -19.34 17.95
N ALA A 60 61.03 -18.43 17.01
CA ALA A 60 61.52 -17.05 17.01
C ALA A 60 60.64 -16.07 17.80
N LEU A 61 59.45 -16.50 18.24
CA LEU A 61 58.43 -15.66 18.89
C LEU A 61 58.32 -15.89 20.41
N ALA A 62 59.32 -16.49 21.04
CA ALA A 62 59.39 -16.52 22.50
C ALA A 62 59.48 -15.08 23.06
N PRO A 63 58.81 -14.71 24.18
CA PRO A 63 58.73 -13.33 24.70
C PRO A 63 60.04 -12.71 25.22
N GLY A 64 61.21 -13.24 24.85
CA GLY A 64 62.50 -12.74 25.32
C GLY A 64 63.62 -13.08 24.35
N ASN A 65 63.90 -12.13 23.43
CA ASN A 65 65.15 -11.91 22.66
C ASN A 65 64.94 -11.68 21.15
N SER A 66 64.08 -10.74 20.75
CA SER A 66 64.18 -10.12 19.42
C SER A 66 64.91 -8.77 19.53
N PRO A 67 65.96 -8.50 18.73
CA PRO A 67 66.63 -7.18 18.67
C PRO A 67 65.76 -6.03 18.15
N VAL A 68 64.50 -6.29 17.78
CA VAL A 68 63.67 -5.40 16.93
C VAL A 68 62.76 -4.44 17.74
N ARG A 69 62.97 -4.28 19.06
CA ARG A 69 62.33 -3.16 19.81
C ARG A 69 63.21 -1.91 19.74
N GLN A 70 63.44 -1.37 18.54
CA GLN A 70 63.80 0.04 18.44
C GLN A 70 62.52 0.84 18.64
N ALA A 71 62.47 1.69 19.67
CA ALA A 71 61.39 2.66 19.79
C ALA A 71 61.46 3.55 18.56
N ILE A 72 60.44 3.49 17.68
CA ILE A 72 60.39 4.37 16.51
C ILE A 72 60.34 5.80 17.02
N THR A 73 61.47 6.49 16.95
CA THR A 73 61.62 7.88 17.35
C THR A 73 62.58 8.50 16.35
N ALA A 74 62.32 9.76 15.99
CA ALA A 74 63.19 10.52 15.09
C ALA A 74 64.65 10.51 15.61
N GLU A 75 64.82 10.65 16.93
CA GLU A 75 66.12 10.58 17.64
C GLU A 75 66.86 9.25 17.45
N SER A 76 66.15 8.11 17.50
CA SER A 76 66.77 6.78 17.32
C SER A 76 67.22 6.49 15.88
N LEU A 77 66.65 7.21 14.91
CA LEU A 77 66.87 7.01 13.48
C LEU A 77 67.71 8.14 12.85
N GLY A 78 68.13 9.12 13.65
CA GLY A 78 68.95 10.24 13.19
C GLY A 78 68.21 11.24 12.28
N ALA A 79 66.87 11.20 12.29
CA ALA A 79 66.00 12.12 11.58
C ALA A 79 65.48 13.19 12.55
N GLU A 80 65.26 14.41 12.08
CA GLU A 80 64.65 15.48 12.89
C GLU A 80 63.15 15.54 12.59
N PRO A 81 62.25 15.52 13.60
CA PRO A 81 60.84 15.78 13.39
C PRO A 81 60.64 17.20 12.84
N PHE A 82 59.73 17.37 11.89
CA PHE A 82 59.42 18.68 11.32
C PHE A 82 57.95 19.05 11.52
N ALA A 83 57.66 20.36 11.45
CA ALA A 83 56.30 20.90 11.53
C ALA A 83 55.56 20.72 10.20
N MET A 84 54.23 20.78 10.22
CA MET A 84 53.40 20.56 9.03
C MET A 84 53.71 21.53 7.87
N GLU A 85 53.93 22.82 8.14
CA GLU A 85 54.34 23.82 7.11
C GLU A 85 55.72 23.48 6.48
N ASP A 86 56.56 22.77 7.24
CA ASP A 86 57.87 22.30 6.78
C ASP A 86 57.73 21.01 5.96
N ALA A 87 56.66 20.22 6.13
CA ALA A 87 56.48 18.96 5.41
C ALA A 87 56.45 19.13 3.88
N ALA A 88 55.93 20.26 3.41
CA ALA A 88 55.86 20.64 2.00
C ALA A 88 57.09 21.42 1.49
N THR A 89 57.93 21.95 2.39
CA THR A 89 58.97 22.95 2.03
C THR A 89 60.39 22.58 2.46
N ALA A 90 60.56 21.74 3.48
CA ALA A 90 61.86 21.29 3.96
C ALA A 90 62.43 20.21 3.03
N ALA A 91 63.66 20.44 2.55
CA ALA A 91 64.41 19.42 1.83
C ALA A 91 64.71 18.25 2.77
N ALA A 92 64.03 17.12 2.57
CA ALA A 92 64.17 15.92 3.37
C ALA A 92 64.60 14.75 2.48
N ASP A 93 65.60 13.98 2.90
CA ASP A 93 65.99 12.72 2.26
C ASP A 93 65.29 11.58 3.00
N ASP A 94 63.97 11.46 2.78
CA ASP A 94 63.13 10.46 3.46
C ASP A 94 63.60 9.02 3.17
N CYS A 95 64.33 8.82 2.07
CA CYS A 95 64.82 7.52 1.61
C CYS A 95 66.31 7.30 1.94
N ALA A 96 66.88 8.10 2.85
CA ALA A 96 68.28 7.97 3.27
C ALA A 96 68.60 6.61 3.93
N SER A 97 67.59 5.92 4.47
CA SER A 97 67.70 4.59 5.07
C SER A 97 66.38 3.84 4.95
N SER A 98 66.43 2.58 4.51
CA SER A 98 65.26 1.69 4.54
C SER A 98 64.93 1.26 5.97
N TYR A 99 63.66 0.99 6.23
CA TYR A 99 63.17 0.54 7.53
C TYR A 99 62.50 -0.83 7.43
N ASN A 100 63.09 -1.84 8.08
CA ASN A 100 62.48 -3.15 8.17
C ASN A 100 61.38 -3.15 9.23
N TYR A 101 60.15 -3.38 8.79
CA TYR A 101 59.01 -3.54 9.68
C TYR A 101 58.04 -4.59 9.17
N ASN A 102 57.58 -5.45 10.08
CA ASN A 102 56.65 -6.55 9.76
C ASN A 102 57.12 -7.44 8.58
N PHE A 103 58.43 -7.69 8.49
CA PHE A 103 59.08 -8.42 7.40
C PHE A 103 59.02 -7.76 6.01
N HIS A 104 58.68 -6.47 5.94
CA HIS A 104 58.77 -5.62 4.75
C HIS A 104 59.83 -4.54 4.96
N ASP A 105 60.67 -4.31 3.96
CA ASP A 105 61.69 -3.25 3.98
C ASP A 105 61.11 -2.02 3.28
N TYR A 106 60.58 -1.07 4.05
CA TYR A 106 60.07 0.18 3.49
C TYR A 106 61.22 1.06 3.00
N GLU A 107 61.09 1.60 1.80
CA GLU A 107 62.16 2.36 1.15
C GLU A 107 62.41 3.73 1.82
N CYS A 108 61.35 4.37 2.29
CA CYS A 108 61.39 5.74 2.79
C CYS A 108 60.60 5.89 4.11
N GLN A 109 61.00 6.87 4.91
CA GLN A 109 60.34 7.23 6.16
C GLN A 109 60.28 8.76 6.36
N ALA A 110 59.13 9.27 6.80
CA ALA A 110 58.93 10.70 7.10
C ALA A 110 58.31 10.91 8.49
N PHE A 111 58.86 11.82 9.29
CA PHE A 111 58.37 12.15 10.64
C PHE A 111 57.63 13.49 10.64
N ALA A 112 56.32 13.47 10.86
CA ALA A 112 55.49 14.68 10.92
C ALA A 112 54.68 14.71 12.22
N GLY A 113 55.03 15.66 13.11
CA GLY A 113 54.38 15.79 14.42
C GLY A 113 54.37 14.49 15.22
N ASP A 114 53.17 14.01 15.53
CA ASP A 114 52.92 12.79 16.32
C ASP A 114 53.00 11.49 15.48
N PHE A 115 53.38 11.57 14.20
CA PHE A 115 53.34 10.46 13.24
C PHE A 115 54.67 10.15 12.57
N VAL A 116 54.81 8.89 12.19
CA VAL A 116 55.82 8.39 11.25
C VAL A 116 55.13 7.74 10.06
N PHE A 117 55.52 8.12 8.86
CA PHE A 117 55.02 7.57 7.59
C PHE A 117 56.10 6.66 7.01
N LEU A 118 55.79 5.39 6.80
CA LEU A 118 56.64 4.41 6.15
C LEU A 118 56.06 4.08 4.77
N TYR A 119 56.82 4.27 3.71
CA TYR A 119 56.28 4.12 2.36
C TYR A 119 57.34 3.68 1.34
N ASP A 120 56.87 2.97 0.32
CA ASP A 120 57.64 2.64 -0.89
C ASP A 120 57.37 3.65 -2.00
N ILE A 121 58.31 3.82 -2.95
CA ILE A 121 58.13 4.70 -4.10
C ILE A 121 57.94 3.87 -5.38
N LYS A 122 56.83 4.14 -6.06
CA LYS A 122 56.51 3.59 -7.39
C LYS A 122 57.30 4.32 -8.48
N ASP A 123 58.60 4.04 -8.60
CA ASP A 123 59.53 4.74 -9.50
C ASP A 123 59.92 3.97 -10.77
N SER A 124 59.62 2.67 -10.82
CA SER A 124 60.13 1.74 -11.83
C SER A 124 59.02 1.16 -12.73
N PRO A 125 59.25 0.98 -14.06
CA PRO A 125 58.25 0.38 -14.95
C PRO A 125 57.89 -1.06 -14.52
N GLY A 126 56.64 -1.27 -14.10
CA GLY A 126 56.14 -2.54 -13.58
C GLY A 126 56.02 -2.60 -12.06
N ASP A 127 56.46 -1.57 -11.35
CA ASP A 127 56.13 -1.38 -9.94
C ASP A 127 54.67 -0.92 -9.80
N THR A 128 53.96 -1.57 -8.90
CA THR A 128 52.54 -1.34 -8.63
C THR A 128 52.28 -0.97 -7.18
N ARG A 129 53.32 -0.88 -6.34
CA ARG A 129 53.19 -0.67 -4.90
C ARG A 129 53.83 0.66 -4.50
N GLY A 130 53.30 1.25 -3.44
CA GLY A 130 53.78 2.50 -2.88
C GLY A 130 53.18 3.73 -3.54
N VAL A 131 53.70 4.89 -3.15
CA VAL A 131 53.24 6.19 -3.63
C VAL A 131 53.91 6.55 -4.96
N PRO A 132 53.26 7.33 -5.84
CA PRO A 132 53.88 7.80 -7.07
C PRO A 132 55.12 8.64 -6.77
N ALA A 133 56.15 8.52 -7.62
CA ALA A 133 57.40 9.27 -7.45
C ALA A 133 57.28 10.79 -7.75
N ASP A 134 56.08 11.31 -8.02
CA ASP A 134 55.87 12.71 -8.35
C ASP A 134 56.05 13.59 -7.11
N ALA A 135 57.15 14.33 -7.07
CA ALA A 135 57.58 15.08 -5.90
C ALA A 135 57.66 16.59 -6.14
N GLY A 136 57.51 17.34 -5.05
CA GLY A 136 57.73 18.79 -5.01
C GLY A 136 59.21 19.18 -5.06
N ALA A 137 59.48 20.49 -4.97
CA ALA A 137 60.84 21.03 -5.00
C ALA A 137 61.74 20.54 -3.83
N ASN A 138 61.13 19.97 -2.80
CA ASN A 138 61.79 19.42 -1.62
C ASN A 138 62.13 17.91 -1.74
N GLY A 139 61.73 17.24 -2.81
CA GLY A 139 62.03 15.83 -3.08
C GLY A 139 61.06 14.81 -2.46
N ARG A 140 60.07 15.26 -1.67
CA ARG A 140 59.03 14.39 -1.10
C ARG A 140 57.87 14.18 -2.09
N PRO A 141 57.37 12.95 -2.26
CA PRO A 141 56.17 12.67 -3.07
C PRO A 141 54.97 13.48 -2.63
N TYR A 142 54.20 14.03 -3.57
CA TYR A 142 53.01 14.81 -3.24
C TYR A 142 51.94 13.98 -2.53
N ALA A 143 51.81 12.69 -2.85
CA ALA A 143 50.94 11.76 -2.13
C ALA A 143 51.27 11.69 -0.63
N VAL A 144 52.56 11.70 -0.26
CA VAL A 144 52.99 11.68 1.15
C VAL A 144 52.71 13.03 1.82
N VAL A 145 52.89 14.14 1.10
CA VAL A 145 52.53 15.48 1.60
C VAL A 145 51.02 15.56 1.90
N ASP A 146 50.18 15.03 1.02
CA ASP A 146 48.73 15.00 1.24
C ASP A 146 48.36 14.18 2.48
N MET A 147 48.90 12.97 2.62
CA MET A 147 48.62 12.13 3.79
C MET A 147 49.06 12.82 5.11
N ILE A 148 50.20 13.52 5.10
CA ILE A 148 50.66 14.30 6.26
C ILE A 148 49.69 15.43 6.60
N ASN A 149 49.30 16.23 5.60
CA ASN A 149 48.39 17.36 5.81
C ASN A 149 47.01 16.88 6.29
N ALA A 150 46.49 15.82 5.68
CA ALA A 150 45.23 15.19 6.02
C ALA A 150 45.15 14.80 7.51
N ILE A 151 46.19 14.14 8.02
CA ILE A 151 46.25 13.71 9.43
C ILE A 151 46.41 14.88 10.40
N ASP A 152 47.24 15.87 10.09
CA ASP A 152 47.45 17.02 10.99
C ASP A 152 46.16 17.86 11.16
N GLU A 153 45.44 18.08 10.06
CA GLU A 153 44.15 18.76 10.11
C GLU A 153 43.11 17.99 10.90
N ALA A 154 43.01 16.68 10.65
CA ALA A 154 42.15 15.80 11.41
C ALA A 154 42.51 15.83 12.90
N GLN A 155 43.80 15.82 13.23
CA GLN A 155 44.27 15.93 14.62
C GLN A 155 43.84 17.24 15.27
N SER A 156 44.00 18.36 14.58
CA SER A 156 43.55 19.67 15.05
C SER A 156 42.03 19.74 15.19
N ALA A 157 41.28 19.20 14.24
CA ALA A 157 39.82 19.12 14.27
C ALA A 157 39.33 18.27 15.46
N TYR A 158 39.88 17.09 15.67
CA TYR A 158 39.45 16.15 16.71
C TYR A 158 39.75 16.70 18.10
N ARG A 159 40.92 17.32 18.30
CA ARG A 159 41.23 18.07 19.53
C ARG A 159 40.25 19.22 19.76
N SER A 160 39.85 19.95 18.72
CA SER A 160 38.86 21.04 18.84
C SER A 160 37.45 20.55 19.20
N MET A 161 37.10 19.31 18.81
CA MET A 161 35.87 18.63 19.22
C MET A 161 35.94 18.04 20.64
N GLY A 162 37.12 18.12 21.29
CA GLY A 162 37.34 17.70 22.67
C GLY A 162 37.67 16.21 22.84
N TYR A 163 38.11 15.53 21.78
CA TYR A 163 38.66 14.18 21.87
C TYR A 163 40.06 14.19 22.48
N ASP A 164 40.40 13.11 23.18
CA ASP A 164 41.74 12.84 23.67
C ASP A 164 42.57 12.35 22.46
N VAL A 165 43.59 13.11 22.10
CA VAL A 165 44.46 12.84 20.95
C VAL A 165 45.91 13.04 21.36
N ASP A 166 46.44 12.02 22.04
CA ASP A 166 47.79 11.98 22.60
C ASP A 166 48.47 10.65 22.21
N PRO A 167 49.59 10.68 21.46
CA PRO A 167 50.34 9.47 21.08
C PRO A 167 51.09 8.83 22.27
N GLY A 168 51.05 9.43 23.46
CA GLY A 168 51.69 8.91 24.65
C GLY A 168 53.22 8.89 24.52
N SER A 169 53.84 7.70 24.61
CA SER A 169 55.31 7.57 24.67
C SER A 169 56.01 7.41 23.32
N GLY A 170 55.30 7.40 22.19
CA GLY A 170 55.89 7.26 20.87
C GLY A 170 54.92 7.54 19.73
N PRO A 171 55.40 7.85 18.51
CA PRO A 171 54.56 8.28 17.39
C PRO A 171 53.65 7.16 16.87
N TRP A 172 52.50 7.52 16.32
CA TRP A 172 51.67 6.59 15.54
C TRP A 172 52.29 6.36 14.16
N ALA A 173 52.12 5.16 13.60
CA ALA A 173 52.68 4.81 12.30
C ALA A 173 51.60 4.77 11.21
N VAL A 174 51.93 5.28 10.03
CA VAL A 174 51.17 5.13 8.78
C VAL A 174 52.03 4.33 7.81
N VAL A 175 51.50 3.26 7.23
CA VAL A 175 52.25 2.41 6.30
C VAL A 175 51.57 2.33 4.93
N VAL A 176 52.37 2.46 3.87
CA VAL A 176 51.94 2.39 2.46
C VAL A 176 52.93 1.54 1.66
N GLY A 177 52.46 0.78 0.66
CA GLY A 177 53.33 -0.12 -0.11
C GLY A 177 53.47 -1.53 0.47
N LEU A 178 52.41 -2.03 1.13
CA LEU A 178 52.37 -3.41 1.61
C LEU A 178 52.66 -4.44 0.49
N ASN A 179 53.22 -5.58 0.87
CA ASN A 179 53.29 -6.73 -0.04
C ASN A 179 51.94 -7.45 -0.17
N ASP A 180 51.78 -8.21 -1.26
CA ASP A 180 50.53 -8.91 -1.60
C ASP A 180 49.96 -9.78 -0.46
N THR A 181 50.84 -10.35 0.38
CA THR A 181 50.41 -11.18 1.51
C THR A 181 49.81 -10.35 2.64
N GLN A 182 50.42 -9.20 2.94
CA GLN A 182 49.94 -8.26 3.95
C GLN A 182 48.68 -7.54 3.47
N GLU A 183 48.63 -7.13 2.21
CA GLU A 183 47.45 -6.51 1.59
C GLU A 183 46.24 -7.46 1.60
N GLY A 184 46.48 -8.75 1.35
CA GLY A 184 45.44 -9.78 1.43
C GLY A 184 44.87 -10.05 2.83
N TRP A 185 45.50 -9.57 3.92
CA TRP A 185 44.91 -9.70 5.26
C TRP A 185 43.77 -8.71 5.51
N PHE A 186 43.72 -7.63 4.75
CA PHE A 186 42.76 -6.54 4.90
C PHE A 186 41.85 -6.42 3.67
N ASP A 187 41.77 -7.48 2.87
CA ASP A 187 41.01 -7.54 1.60
C ASP A 187 41.33 -6.37 0.66
N GLY A 188 42.57 -5.85 0.70
CA GLY A 188 43.03 -4.70 -0.09
C GLY A 188 42.50 -3.33 0.38
N GLY A 189 41.80 -3.27 1.51
CA GLY A 189 41.30 -2.04 2.11
C GLY A 189 42.30 -1.36 3.05
N ALA A 190 42.01 -0.10 3.40
CA ALA A 190 42.65 0.56 4.53
C ALA A 190 42.13 -0.04 5.85
N PHE A 191 42.99 -0.06 6.87
CA PHE A 191 42.61 -0.53 8.20
C PHE A 191 43.54 0.04 9.27
N THR A 192 42.99 0.37 10.43
CA THR A 192 43.77 0.79 11.59
C THR A 192 43.84 -0.32 12.62
N LEU A 193 45.05 -0.82 12.88
CA LEU A 193 45.29 -1.78 13.94
C LEU A 193 45.33 -1.08 15.30
N PRO A 194 44.76 -1.69 16.37
CA PRO A 194 44.85 -1.14 17.73
C PRO A 194 46.27 -1.21 18.34
N PHE A 195 47.21 -1.86 17.65
CA PHE A 195 48.61 -1.99 18.08
C PHE A 195 49.56 -1.97 16.88
N GLY A 196 50.86 -1.79 17.14
CA GLY A 196 51.86 -1.54 16.11
C GLY A 196 53.30 -1.59 16.63
N ALA A 197 54.23 -1.02 15.86
CA ALA A 197 55.67 -1.21 16.00
C ALA A 197 56.25 -0.81 17.36
N ASN A 198 55.64 0.18 18.00
CA ASN A 198 56.00 0.72 19.31
C ASN A 198 54.89 0.50 20.35
N SER A 199 54.02 -0.50 20.13
CA SER A 199 52.82 -0.76 20.96
C SER A 199 51.78 0.37 20.92
N GLN A 200 51.80 1.23 19.90
CA GLN A 200 50.76 2.21 19.60
C GLN A 200 49.91 1.74 18.41
N PRO A 201 48.67 2.25 18.25
CA PRO A 201 47.88 2.02 17.04
C PRO A 201 48.62 2.40 15.75
N MET A 202 48.29 1.71 14.67
CA MET A 202 48.96 1.86 13.38
C MET A 202 47.97 1.84 12.22
N ILE A 203 48.07 2.84 11.35
CA ILE A 203 47.27 2.98 10.14
C ILE A 203 47.95 2.21 9.01
N ILE A 204 47.20 1.30 8.39
CA ILE A 204 47.60 0.54 7.22
C ILE A 204 46.76 1.02 6.04
N LEU A 205 47.42 1.51 5.00
CA LEU A 205 46.75 1.86 3.75
C LEU A 205 47.01 0.77 2.69
N PRO A 206 46.18 0.71 1.62
CA PRO A 206 46.41 -0.20 0.49
C PRO A 206 47.80 -0.06 -0.11
N SER A 207 48.25 -1.06 -0.88
CA SER A 207 49.59 -1.03 -1.49
C SER A 207 49.82 0.24 -2.31
N ASP A 208 48.83 0.67 -3.08
CA ASP A 208 48.74 1.98 -3.75
C ASP A 208 47.34 2.56 -3.49
N PRO A 209 47.18 3.47 -2.51
CA PRO A 209 45.89 4.07 -2.17
C PRO A 209 45.23 4.76 -3.38
N GLY A 210 46.04 5.37 -4.24
CA GLY A 210 45.59 6.09 -5.44
C GLY A 210 45.33 5.22 -6.66
N LEU A 211 45.49 3.90 -6.58
CA LEU A 211 45.41 3.00 -7.75
C LEU A 211 44.11 3.17 -8.54
N HIS A 212 43.01 3.44 -7.85
CA HIS A 212 41.69 3.63 -8.44
C HIS A 212 41.18 5.07 -8.36
N ASP A 213 41.60 5.83 -7.36
CA ASP A 213 41.21 7.21 -7.14
C ASP A 213 42.27 7.93 -6.27
N ASP A 214 42.91 8.96 -6.81
CA ASP A 214 43.96 9.72 -6.11
C ASP A 214 43.44 10.44 -4.85
N ASP A 215 42.12 10.62 -4.73
CA ASP A 215 41.47 11.20 -3.55
C ASP A 215 41.73 10.41 -2.26
N ASN A 216 42.02 9.11 -2.40
CA ASN A 216 42.36 8.23 -1.28
C ASN A 216 43.64 8.64 -0.55
N TYR A 217 44.55 9.41 -1.17
CA TYR A 217 45.72 9.95 -0.48
C TYR A 217 45.40 11.02 0.57
N ASP A 218 44.20 11.61 0.52
CA ASP A 218 43.74 12.59 1.51
C ASP A 218 42.60 12.03 2.38
N TYR A 219 41.61 11.39 1.76
CA TYR A 219 40.43 10.88 2.45
C TYR A 219 40.74 9.70 3.40
N LEU A 220 41.45 8.66 2.94
CA LEU A 220 41.71 7.47 3.78
C LEU A 220 42.51 7.81 5.05
N PRO A 221 43.58 8.62 5.01
CA PRO A 221 44.28 9.02 6.22
C PRO A 221 43.39 9.71 7.27
N ARG A 222 42.41 10.52 6.83
CA ARG A 222 41.45 11.18 7.75
C ARG A 222 40.53 10.16 8.40
N HIS A 223 39.93 9.29 7.59
CA HIS A 223 39.05 8.21 8.06
C HIS A 223 39.77 7.30 9.07
N GLU A 224 40.91 6.75 8.66
CA GLU A 224 41.68 5.79 9.46
C GLU A 224 42.24 6.41 10.75
N PHE A 225 42.64 7.68 10.70
CA PHE A 225 43.12 8.35 11.91
C PHE A 225 42.04 8.45 12.98
N PHE A 226 40.75 8.56 12.62
CA PHE A 226 39.71 8.56 13.63
C PHE A 226 39.59 7.20 14.36
N HIS A 227 39.93 6.08 13.72
CA HIS A 227 40.02 4.80 14.42
C HIS A 227 41.12 4.78 15.49
N VAL A 228 42.26 5.45 15.27
CA VAL A 228 43.29 5.65 16.31
C VAL A 228 42.72 6.40 17.51
N VAL A 229 41.86 7.38 17.27
CA VAL A 229 41.15 8.10 18.35
C VAL A 229 40.16 7.16 19.05
N GLN A 230 39.35 6.42 18.30
CA GLN A 230 38.34 5.50 18.86
C GLN A 230 38.94 4.42 19.76
N TYR A 231 40.10 3.86 19.42
CA TYR A 231 40.77 2.87 20.26
C TYR A 231 41.17 3.38 21.64
N GLN A 232 41.33 4.70 21.82
CA GLN A 232 41.55 5.30 23.16
C GLN A 232 40.30 5.28 24.04
N TYR A 233 39.15 4.93 23.46
CA TYR A 233 37.86 4.82 24.14
C TYR A 233 37.36 3.37 24.21
N TRP A 234 38.14 2.39 23.76
CA TRP A 234 37.73 0.99 23.75
C TRP A 234 38.77 0.07 24.41
N ASP A 235 38.48 -0.32 25.65
CA ASP A 235 39.41 -1.04 26.53
C ASP A 235 39.73 -2.47 26.07
N ASP A 236 38.87 -3.13 25.28
CA ASP A 236 39.08 -4.51 24.81
C ASP A 236 40.19 -4.65 23.75
N THR A 237 40.81 -3.54 23.37
CA THR A 237 41.83 -3.51 22.32
C THR A 237 43.25 -3.81 22.83
N GLY A 238 43.49 -3.63 24.13
CA GLY A 238 44.84 -3.66 24.74
C GLY A 238 45.50 -5.04 24.82
N ASP A 239 44.72 -6.13 24.76
CA ASP A 239 45.21 -7.51 24.84
C ASP A 239 45.40 -8.17 23.45
N ILE A 240 45.12 -7.44 22.37
CA ILE A 240 45.19 -7.96 20.99
C ILE A 240 46.63 -7.84 20.47
N GLY A 241 47.18 -8.96 19.99
CA GLY A 241 48.47 -8.99 19.30
C GLY A 241 48.36 -9.67 17.94
N TRP A 242 49.44 -9.65 17.15
CA TRP A 242 49.48 -10.18 15.78
C TRP A 242 48.93 -11.61 15.61
N ALA A 243 49.07 -12.47 16.63
CA ALA A 243 48.58 -13.85 16.57
C ALA A 243 47.04 -13.98 16.58
N TYR A 244 46.31 -12.94 16.97
CA TYR A 244 44.87 -12.99 17.25
C TYR A 244 44.02 -12.02 16.42
N VAL A 245 44.65 -11.15 15.60
CA VAL A 245 43.97 -10.08 14.85
C VAL A 245 42.81 -10.59 14.01
N ARG A 246 43.06 -11.59 13.16
CA ARG A 246 42.04 -12.09 12.22
C ARG A 246 40.83 -12.68 12.95
N ASP A 247 41.07 -13.40 14.03
CA ASP A 247 40.01 -14.05 14.81
C ASP A 247 39.21 -12.99 15.60
N TRP A 248 39.87 -11.94 16.10
CA TRP A 248 39.20 -10.80 16.74
C TRP A 248 38.33 -10.03 15.75
N MET A 249 38.85 -9.66 14.57
CA MET A 249 38.08 -8.92 13.56
C MET A 249 36.88 -9.71 13.04
N GLY A 250 36.98 -11.04 12.98
CA GLY A 250 35.87 -11.93 12.62
C GLY A 250 34.83 -12.12 13.74
N GLY A 251 35.18 -11.76 14.99
CA GLY A 251 34.38 -11.98 16.19
C GLY A 251 33.15 -11.07 16.31
N SER A 252 32.19 -11.49 17.13
CA SER A 252 30.95 -10.74 17.39
C SER A 252 31.19 -9.39 18.04
N ASP A 253 32.19 -9.30 18.91
CA ASP A 253 32.46 -8.10 19.71
C ASP A 253 33.02 -6.98 18.83
N PHE A 254 33.97 -7.34 17.95
CA PHE A 254 34.45 -6.41 16.92
C PHE A 254 33.34 -5.99 15.99
N LYS A 255 32.55 -6.92 15.42
CA LYS A 255 31.41 -6.57 14.55
C LYS A 255 30.39 -5.64 15.23
N THR A 256 30.16 -5.84 16.52
CA THR A 256 29.25 -5.01 17.32
C THR A 256 29.78 -3.59 17.53
N MET A 257 31.09 -3.43 17.58
CA MET A 257 31.74 -2.11 17.64
C MET A 257 31.90 -1.49 16.25
N ASN A 258 32.20 -2.30 15.23
CA ASN A 258 32.71 -1.85 13.93
C ASN A 258 31.73 -0.95 13.17
N TRP A 259 30.43 -1.28 13.17
CA TRP A 259 29.45 -0.46 12.46
C TRP A 259 29.48 1.01 12.93
N TRP A 260 29.65 1.24 14.24
CA TRP A 260 29.73 2.59 14.81
C TRP A 260 31.12 3.20 14.65
N MET A 261 32.17 2.38 14.66
CA MET A 261 33.53 2.81 14.33
C MET A 261 33.59 3.41 12.92
N GLU A 262 33.13 2.67 11.92
CA GLU A 262 33.15 3.10 10.51
C GLU A 262 32.22 4.30 10.29
N SER A 263 30.99 4.23 10.83
CA SER A 263 30.01 5.31 10.76
C SER A 263 30.54 6.64 11.31
N THR A 264 31.20 6.61 12.47
CA THR A 264 31.73 7.83 13.08
C THR A 264 33.08 8.24 12.50
N ALA A 265 33.84 7.33 11.87
CA ALA A 265 35.03 7.68 11.10
C ALA A 265 34.67 8.46 9.84
N GLU A 266 33.60 8.08 9.12
CA GLU A 266 33.08 8.83 7.97
C GLU A 266 32.55 10.21 8.38
N TRP A 267 31.79 10.27 9.47
CA TRP A 267 31.37 11.54 10.07
C TRP A 267 32.58 12.40 10.46
N ALA A 268 33.59 11.82 11.11
CA ALA A 268 34.78 12.55 11.56
C ALA A 268 35.66 13.02 10.39
N ALA A 269 35.74 12.25 9.30
CA ALA A 269 36.44 12.65 8.08
C ALA A 269 35.83 13.96 7.54
N LEU A 270 34.51 14.04 7.39
CA LEU A 270 33.83 15.29 6.99
C LEU A 270 34.04 16.42 8.02
N MET A 271 33.95 16.12 9.32
CA MET A 271 34.19 17.12 10.36
C MET A 271 35.62 17.69 10.32
N SER A 272 36.61 16.91 9.88
CA SER A 272 37.98 17.39 9.71
C SER A 272 38.07 18.48 8.65
N TYR A 273 37.46 18.28 7.48
CA TYR A 273 37.39 19.29 6.42
C TYR A 273 36.64 20.56 6.85
N ARG A 274 35.58 20.41 7.66
CA ARG A 274 34.75 21.55 8.11
C ARG A 274 35.43 22.42 9.14
N LEU A 275 36.09 21.80 10.12
CA LEU A 275 36.66 22.51 11.27
C LEU A 275 38.06 23.04 10.97
N GLN A 276 38.81 22.39 10.07
CA GLN A 276 40.13 22.80 9.61
C GLN A 276 40.15 22.70 8.08
N PRO A 277 39.76 23.77 7.35
CA PRO A 277 39.67 23.71 5.90
C PRO A 277 41.04 23.93 5.24
N TYR A 278 41.67 22.85 4.79
CA TYR A 278 42.70 22.85 3.74
C TYR A 278 42.06 22.52 2.41
N ASP A 279 42.58 23.13 1.34
CA ASP A 279 42.20 22.76 -0.03
C ASP A 279 43.00 21.51 -0.42
N PRO A 280 42.41 20.29 -0.39
CA PRO A 280 43.10 19.10 -0.87
C PRO A 280 43.47 19.28 -2.35
N ARG A 281 44.52 18.60 -2.80
CA ARG A 281 44.97 18.69 -4.21
C ARG A 281 43.84 18.37 -5.20
N ASN A 282 42.93 17.47 -4.81
CA ASN A 282 41.69 17.23 -5.51
C ASN A 282 40.48 17.52 -4.59
N PRO A 283 39.62 18.50 -4.93
CA PRO A 283 38.46 18.86 -4.12
C PRO A 283 37.43 17.74 -3.93
N THR A 284 37.40 16.72 -4.79
CA THR A 284 36.44 15.61 -4.67
C THR A 284 36.72 14.68 -3.49
N ALA A 285 37.92 14.74 -2.90
CA ALA A 285 38.28 13.95 -1.71
C ALA A 285 37.33 14.21 -0.53
N ALA A 286 36.91 15.48 -0.35
CA ALA A 286 35.99 15.86 0.71
C ALA A 286 34.57 15.30 0.54
N MET A 287 34.23 14.75 -0.64
CA MET A 287 32.92 14.16 -0.93
C MET A 287 32.92 12.63 -0.73
N MET A 288 34.09 11.99 -0.62
CA MET A 288 34.22 10.54 -0.61
C MET A 288 33.49 9.86 0.54
N TYR A 289 33.32 10.52 1.69
CA TYR A 289 32.66 9.96 2.87
C TYR A 289 31.21 9.53 2.60
N ALA A 290 30.53 10.18 1.66
CA ALA A 290 29.14 9.92 1.34
C ALA A 290 28.95 8.81 0.30
N ARG A 291 30.03 8.27 -0.29
CA ARG A 291 29.96 7.34 -1.43
C ARG A 291 29.18 6.06 -1.15
N ALA A 292 29.19 5.60 0.09
CA ALA A 292 28.55 4.37 0.51
C ALA A 292 27.06 4.57 0.88
N LEU A 293 26.57 5.81 0.93
CA LEU A 293 25.21 6.13 1.38
C LEU A 293 24.07 5.29 0.74
N PRO A 294 24.13 4.91 -0.55
CA PRO A 294 23.11 4.06 -1.17
C PRO A 294 22.95 2.69 -0.49
N GLU A 295 23.93 2.23 0.28
CA GLU A 295 23.90 0.90 0.91
C GLU A 295 23.04 0.88 2.17
N PHE A 296 22.96 2.00 2.90
CA PHE A 296 22.00 2.17 3.99
C PHE A 296 20.61 2.52 3.44
N LEU A 297 20.52 3.56 2.59
CA LEU A 297 19.24 4.08 2.13
C LEU A 297 18.58 3.23 1.02
N GLY A 298 19.34 2.39 0.33
CA GLY A 298 18.84 1.39 -0.62
C GLY A 298 18.28 0.14 0.06
N ASP A 299 18.63 -0.11 1.32
CA ASP A 299 18.08 -1.19 2.14
C ASP A 299 17.74 -0.69 3.56
N PRO A 300 16.70 0.15 3.68
CA PRO A 300 16.37 0.79 4.95
C PRO A 300 15.75 -0.17 5.97
N GLY A 301 15.30 -1.35 5.54
CA GLY A 301 14.64 -2.34 6.41
C GLY A 301 15.61 -3.17 7.26
N ARG A 302 16.85 -3.34 6.80
CA ARG A 302 17.93 -4.04 7.53
C ARG A 302 18.37 -3.26 8.78
N ALA A 303 18.92 -3.97 9.77
CA ALA A 303 19.22 -3.44 11.09
C ALA A 303 20.07 -2.17 11.03
N LEU A 304 19.82 -1.25 11.97
CA LEU A 304 20.62 -0.03 12.10
C LEU A 304 22.10 -0.35 12.36
N ASN A 305 22.35 -1.36 13.20
CA ASN A 305 23.67 -1.85 13.56
C ASN A 305 23.99 -3.21 12.92
N ALA A 306 23.57 -3.44 11.67
CA ALA A 306 23.83 -4.70 10.97
C ALA A 306 25.32 -5.10 10.99
N ALA A 307 25.60 -6.38 11.25
CA ALA A 307 26.94 -6.92 11.30
C ALA A 307 27.45 -7.28 9.90
N GLU A 308 28.49 -6.60 9.43
CA GLU A 308 29.08 -6.89 8.12
C GLU A 308 30.46 -7.56 8.20
N ALA A 309 30.92 -8.07 7.06
CA ALA A 309 32.32 -8.40 6.89
C ALA A 309 33.14 -7.10 6.78
N LEU A 310 34.43 -7.18 7.12
CA LEU A 310 35.36 -6.05 6.95
C LEU A 310 35.32 -5.51 5.52
N GLY A 311 35.40 -4.19 5.38
CA GLY A 311 35.36 -3.52 4.07
C GLY A 311 34.00 -3.54 3.36
N SER A 312 32.95 -4.10 3.97
CA SER A 312 31.59 -4.01 3.42
C SER A 312 31.08 -2.57 3.50
N SER A 313 30.25 -2.15 2.56
CA SER A 313 29.94 -0.73 2.34
C SER A 313 28.87 -0.16 3.29
N ARG A 314 27.98 -0.96 3.90
CA ARG A 314 26.86 -0.40 4.69
C ARG A 314 27.33 0.22 6.01
N GLN A 315 28.33 -0.37 6.68
CA GLN A 315 28.89 0.19 7.92
C GLN A 315 29.39 1.65 7.75
N TYR A 316 29.95 1.97 6.57
CA TYR A 316 30.37 3.32 6.20
C TYR A 316 29.19 4.28 5.94
N SER A 317 27.99 3.75 5.68
CA SER A 317 26.86 4.54 5.19
C SER A 317 25.89 5.04 6.28
N THR A 318 26.05 4.57 7.52
CA THR A 318 25.20 4.97 8.66
C THR A 318 25.63 6.29 9.31
N PHE A 319 26.67 6.96 8.78
CA PHE A 319 27.23 8.22 9.32
C PHE A 319 26.19 9.33 9.49
N ILE A 320 25.12 9.31 8.68
CA ILE A 320 24.00 10.26 8.77
C ILE A 320 23.30 10.21 10.14
N LEU A 321 23.38 9.08 10.86
CA LEU A 321 22.95 8.99 12.25
C LEU A 321 23.76 9.91 13.16
N ALA A 322 25.08 9.98 12.99
CA ALA A 322 25.93 10.85 13.80
C ALA A 322 25.58 12.34 13.60
N PHE A 323 25.31 12.74 12.35
CA PHE A 323 24.78 14.08 12.05
C PHE A 323 23.41 14.31 12.68
N TYR A 324 22.49 13.37 12.52
CA TYR A 324 21.15 13.44 13.12
C TYR A 324 21.23 13.60 14.64
N LEU A 325 22.06 12.81 15.33
CA LEU A 325 22.26 12.90 16.78
C LEU A 325 22.83 14.26 17.20
N ASN A 326 23.78 14.82 16.45
CA ASN A 326 24.32 16.15 16.74
C ASN A 326 23.26 17.25 16.62
N GLU A 327 22.40 17.17 15.61
CA GLU A 327 21.28 18.09 15.41
C GLU A 327 20.25 17.97 16.54
N GLN A 328 19.79 16.75 16.84
CA GLN A 328 18.78 16.52 17.89
C GLN A 328 19.24 16.92 19.30
N THR A 329 20.56 16.85 19.55
CA THR A 329 21.15 17.25 20.84
C THR A 329 21.63 18.70 20.84
N GLY A 330 21.62 19.38 19.69
CA GLY A 330 22.23 20.70 19.50
C GLY A 330 23.72 20.75 19.83
N SER A 331 24.43 19.63 19.69
CA SER A 331 25.79 19.46 20.20
C SER A 331 26.60 18.46 19.38
N THR A 332 27.71 18.93 18.80
CA THR A 332 28.73 18.07 18.16
C THR A 332 29.43 17.11 19.13
N ALA A 333 29.20 17.28 20.43
CA ALA A 333 29.74 16.39 21.45
C ALA A 333 28.90 15.11 21.64
N ALA A 334 27.75 14.95 20.97
CA ALA A 334 26.91 13.76 21.13
C ALA A 334 27.65 12.48 20.74
N VAL A 335 28.32 12.49 19.58
CA VAL A 335 29.16 11.37 19.13
C VAL A 335 30.31 11.11 20.10
N ARG A 336 31.01 12.16 20.55
CA ARG A 336 32.09 12.01 21.53
C ARG A 336 31.60 11.38 22.83
N LYS A 337 30.41 11.78 23.30
CA LYS A 337 29.79 11.24 24.52
C LYS A 337 29.40 9.77 24.39
N THR A 338 29.11 9.26 23.18
CA THR A 338 28.90 7.81 23.01
C THR A 338 30.21 7.07 23.23
N TRP A 339 31.31 7.55 22.65
CA TRP A 339 32.66 7.01 22.90
C TRP A 339 33.12 7.12 24.36
N GLU A 340 32.90 8.26 25.02
CA GLU A 340 33.15 8.41 26.47
C GLU A 340 32.34 7.39 27.29
N HIS A 341 31.08 7.12 26.91
CA HIS A 341 30.26 6.13 27.60
C HIS A 341 30.76 4.70 27.39
N ILE A 342 31.20 4.37 26.17
CA ILE A 342 31.84 3.07 25.85
C ILE A 342 33.03 2.85 26.77
N ARG A 343 33.96 3.82 26.85
CA ARG A 343 35.14 3.78 27.71
C ARG A 343 34.78 3.66 29.20
N ASP A 344 33.91 4.54 29.68
CA ASP A 344 33.69 4.70 31.11
C ASP A 344 32.78 3.60 31.71
N HIS A 345 32.04 2.86 30.86
CA HIS A 345 31.01 1.89 31.28
C HIS A 345 31.06 0.55 30.56
N ASP A 346 32.08 0.27 29.74
CA ASP A 346 32.22 -0.99 29.00
C ASP A 346 30.95 -1.32 28.18
N SER A 347 30.47 -0.32 27.43
CA SER A 347 29.19 -0.37 26.74
C SER A 347 29.35 -0.71 25.26
N THR A 348 28.42 -1.49 24.71
CA THR A 348 28.22 -1.57 23.24
C THR A 348 27.77 -0.21 22.67
N PRO A 349 27.98 0.08 21.37
CA PRO A 349 27.53 1.33 20.76
C PRO A 349 26.05 1.65 20.97
N ILE A 350 25.16 0.67 20.79
CA ILE A 350 23.72 0.87 20.99
C ILE A 350 23.41 1.26 22.44
N THR A 351 24.04 0.61 23.43
CA THR A 351 23.88 0.96 24.85
C THR A 351 24.33 2.41 25.12
N ALA A 352 25.48 2.81 24.55
CA ALA A 352 25.99 4.16 24.67
C ALA A 352 25.08 5.22 24.01
N ILE A 353 24.59 4.96 22.79
CA ILE A 353 23.64 5.84 22.09
C ILE A 353 22.36 6.03 22.92
N LYS A 354 21.79 4.92 23.44
CA LYS A 354 20.61 4.98 24.31
C LYS A 354 20.86 5.83 25.56
N ALA A 355 22.02 5.67 26.19
CA ALA A 355 22.39 6.44 27.38
C ALA A 355 22.57 7.94 27.07
N VAL A 356 23.23 8.27 25.96
CA VAL A 356 23.41 9.66 25.51
C VAL A 356 22.05 10.31 25.22
N LEU A 357 21.21 9.69 24.39
CA LEU A 357 19.87 10.19 24.07
C LEU A 357 19.04 10.44 25.34
N THR A 358 19.05 9.47 26.26
CA THR A 358 18.37 9.60 27.57
C THR A 358 18.91 10.77 28.38
N GLY A 359 20.23 10.99 28.36
CA GLY A 359 20.89 12.12 29.03
C GLY A 359 20.49 13.49 28.49
N TYR A 360 20.05 13.56 27.23
CA TYR A 360 19.49 14.76 26.59
C TYR A 360 17.95 14.82 26.69
N GLY A 361 17.31 13.83 27.32
CA GLY A 361 15.85 13.77 27.48
C GLY A 361 15.10 13.33 26.23
N LEU A 362 15.79 12.68 25.28
CA LEU A 362 15.21 12.14 24.06
C LEU A 362 14.84 10.66 24.25
N ASP A 363 13.65 10.27 23.82
CA ASP A 363 13.22 8.87 23.82
C ASP A 363 13.62 8.17 22.52
N ILE A 364 13.95 6.89 22.62
CA ILE A 364 14.46 6.09 21.50
C ILE A 364 13.41 5.93 20.38
N PRO A 365 12.14 5.55 20.66
CA PRO A 365 11.14 5.35 19.61
C PRO A 365 10.93 6.60 18.74
N SER A 366 10.71 7.76 19.37
CA SER A 366 10.50 9.02 18.64
C SER A 366 11.75 9.46 17.88
N THR A 367 12.94 9.24 18.44
CA THR A 367 14.21 9.57 17.78
C THR A 367 14.43 8.70 16.53
N LEU A 368 14.15 7.40 16.59
CA LEU A 368 14.28 6.49 15.45
C LEU A 368 13.25 6.80 14.35
N LEU A 369 12.01 7.10 14.73
CA LEU A 369 10.99 7.54 13.76
C LEU A 369 11.42 8.85 13.10
N GLY A 370 11.89 9.82 13.89
CA GLY A 370 12.41 11.10 13.40
C GLY A 370 13.57 10.93 12.43
N PHE A 371 14.53 10.05 12.75
CA PHE A 371 15.64 9.67 11.88
C PHE A 371 15.16 9.06 10.56
N SER A 372 14.19 8.15 10.61
CA SER A 372 13.62 7.52 9.41
C SER A 372 12.89 8.54 8.52
N VAL A 373 12.17 9.49 9.13
CA VAL A 373 11.52 10.58 8.38
C VAL A 373 12.57 11.52 7.77
N ALA A 374 13.64 11.86 8.51
CA ALA A 374 14.75 12.67 7.99
C ALA A 374 15.44 11.97 6.81
N ASN A 375 15.67 10.66 6.90
CA ASN A 375 16.21 9.82 5.82
C ASN A 375 15.29 9.78 4.61
N TYR A 376 13.99 9.62 4.79
CA TYR A 376 13.06 9.64 3.67
C TYR A 376 13.06 11.00 2.96
N ARG A 377 13.13 12.08 3.74
CA ARG A 377 13.04 13.45 3.24
C ARG A 377 14.33 13.93 2.59
N LEU A 378 15.51 13.62 3.13
CA LEU A 378 16.81 14.19 2.73
C LEU A 378 16.73 15.69 2.37
N ALA A 379 16.05 16.47 3.19
CA ALA A 379 15.75 17.87 2.93
C ALA A 379 15.82 18.68 4.23
N GLU A 380 15.96 20.00 4.07
CA GLU A 380 15.96 20.94 5.18
C GLU A 380 14.70 20.79 6.03
N GLU A 381 14.85 21.01 7.35
CA GLU A 381 13.72 21.15 8.22
C GLU A 381 12.78 22.25 7.69
N GLN A 382 11.48 21.97 7.66
CA GLN A 382 10.50 22.96 7.23
C GLN A 382 9.74 23.52 8.42
N GLY A 383 10.05 24.78 8.75
CA GLY A 383 9.37 25.55 9.77
C GLY A 383 7.96 25.99 9.34
N GLY A 384 6.98 25.74 10.20
CA GLY A 384 5.60 26.24 10.13
C GLY A 384 5.12 26.70 11.52
N ALA A 385 4.10 27.57 11.58
CA ALA A 385 3.64 28.15 12.84
C ALA A 385 3.10 27.08 13.83
N PRO A 386 3.40 27.16 15.14
CA PRO A 386 2.94 26.19 16.13
C PRO A 386 1.41 26.06 16.23
N PRO A 387 0.88 24.87 16.59
CA PRO A 387 1.59 23.62 16.87
C PRO A 387 2.01 22.95 15.56
N ASN A 388 3.32 22.83 15.30
CA ASN A 388 3.83 22.28 14.04
C ASN A 388 4.32 20.84 14.26
N PRO A 389 3.58 19.82 13.79
CA PRO A 389 3.99 18.43 13.86
C PRO A 389 5.17 18.07 12.92
N MET A 390 5.77 19.06 12.24
CA MET A 390 6.87 18.90 11.28
C MET A 390 8.22 19.51 11.74
N ALA A 391 8.30 20.12 12.92
CA ALA A 391 9.58 20.60 13.47
C ALA A 391 10.46 19.39 13.88
N GLY A 392 11.76 19.44 13.58
CA GLY A 392 12.73 18.36 13.81
C GLY A 392 12.74 17.21 12.80
N TYR A 393 12.01 17.33 11.67
CA TYR A 393 11.89 16.26 10.67
C TYR A 393 12.69 16.54 9.40
N GLY A 394 14.02 16.54 9.46
CA GLY A 394 14.88 16.78 8.31
C GLY A 394 16.34 16.72 8.72
N TYR A 395 17.21 17.17 7.81
CA TYR A 395 18.61 17.45 8.11
C TYR A 395 18.84 18.95 7.92
N ASP A 396 19.32 19.61 8.96
CA ASP A 396 19.77 21.01 8.86
C ASP A 396 21.11 21.10 8.10
N ASP A 397 21.87 20.00 8.08
CA ASP A 397 23.14 19.86 7.40
C ASP A 397 23.09 20.18 5.88
N GLU A 398 24.01 21.02 5.41
CA GLU A 398 24.10 21.48 4.01
C GLU A 398 24.49 20.38 3.02
N GLU A 399 25.10 19.29 3.49
CA GLU A 399 25.54 18.16 2.67
C GLU A 399 24.41 17.24 2.21
N ARG A 400 23.19 17.45 2.71
CA ARG A 400 21.98 16.71 2.29
C ARG A 400 21.79 16.65 0.77
N ASP A 401 22.22 17.68 0.04
CA ASP A 401 22.14 17.71 -1.43
C ASP A 401 23.20 16.79 -2.06
N LEU A 402 24.41 16.72 -1.47
CA LEU A 402 25.43 15.73 -1.86
C LEU A 402 24.93 14.31 -1.59
N TRP A 403 24.41 14.06 -0.39
CA TRP A 403 23.85 12.76 0.01
C TRP A 403 22.80 12.28 -0.99
N ARG A 404 21.89 13.17 -1.40
CA ARG A 404 20.87 12.86 -2.42
C ARG A 404 21.49 12.50 -3.77
N SER A 405 22.57 13.19 -4.17
CA SER A 405 23.23 12.93 -5.45
C SER A 405 23.84 11.52 -5.53
N TYR A 406 24.26 10.93 -4.41
CA TYR A 406 24.75 9.54 -4.38
C TYR A 406 23.65 8.51 -4.55
N LEU A 407 22.39 8.83 -4.21
CA LEU A 407 21.25 7.98 -4.52
C LEU A 407 20.90 7.98 -6.02
N ALA A 408 21.50 8.91 -6.79
CA ALA A 408 21.26 8.99 -8.22
C ALA A 408 21.89 7.81 -8.96
N GLY A 409 21.06 7.04 -9.68
CA GLY A 409 21.51 5.90 -10.48
C GLY A 409 21.54 4.56 -9.73
N ASP A 410 21.26 4.52 -8.42
CA ASP A 410 21.01 3.26 -7.72
C ASP A 410 19.57 2.80 -7.99
N SER A 411 19.44 1.61 -8.59
CA SER A 411 18.15 1.03 -8.97
C SER A 411 17.18 0.81 -7.80
N ARG A 412 17.66 0.75 -6.55
CA ARG A 412 16.84 0.62 -5.34
C ARG A 412 16.15 1.94 -4.97
N THR A 413 16.72 3.08 -5.39
CA THR A 413 16.27 4.44 -5.02
C THR A 413 15.76 5.27 -6.21
N ASP A 414 15.75 4.71 -7.42
CA ASP A 414 15.46 5.39 -8.69
C ASP A 414 13.96 5.70 -8.97
N ASP A 415 13.07 5.56 -7.98
CA ASP A 415 11.69 6.05 -8.13
C ASP A 415 11.66 7.58 -7.95
N HIS A 416 10.90 8.26 -8.82
CA HIS A 416 10.79 9.71 -8.92
C HIS A 416 9.34 10.22 -8.87
N LEU A 417 8.39 9.48 -8.29
CA LEU A 417 6.99 9.95 -8.15
C LEU A 417 6.89 11.37 -7.58
N LEU A 418 7.76 11.67 -6.63
CA LEU A 418 7.88 12.95 -5.93
C LEU A 418 9.09 13.76 -6.45
N GLY A 419 9.54 13.51 -7.68
CA GLY A 419 10.50 14.32 -8.46
C GLY A 419 11.99 14.19 -8.14
N GLU A 420 12.37 13.43 -7.10
CA GLU A 420 13.75 13.41 -6.56
C GLU A 420 14.08 12.05 -5.93
N TYR A 421 15.38 11.73 -5.84
CA TYR A 421 15.90 10.49 -5.24
C TYR A 421 15.64 10.46 -3.73
N ARG A 422 15.16 9.32 -3.24
CA ARG A 422 14.83 9.04 -1.85
C ARG A 422 15.18 7.58 -1.52
N PRO A 423 15.22 7.19 -0.23
CA PRO A 423 15.43 5.80 0.15
C PRO A 423 14.49 4.82 -0.56
N ASN A 424 14.92 3.57 -0.62
CA ASN A 424 14.17 2.48 -1.22
C ASN A 424 12.78 2.37 -0.58
N ARG A 425 11.77 2.27 -1.42
CA ARG A 425 10.37 2.40 -1.02
C ARG A 425 9.44 1.71 -2.00
N THR A 426 8.23 1.47 -1.53
CA THR A 426 7.18 0.84 -2.33
C THR A 426 6.16 1.87 -2.76
N THR A 427 6.04 2.10 -4.07
CA THR A 427 5.04 3.03 -4.63
C THR A 427 3.83 2.29 -5.17
N ARG A 428 2.63 2.79 -4.83
CA ARG A 428 1.34 2.20 -5.20
C ARG A 428 0.35 3.27 -5.62
N ALA A 429 -0.27 3.08 -6.78
CA ALA A 429 -1.46 3.84 -7.15
C ALA A 429 -2.65 3.32 -6.34
N VAL A 430 -3.37 4.23 -5.68
CA VAL A 430 -4.49 3.91 -4.79
C VAL A 430 -5.76 4.57 -5.33
N PRO A 431 -6.46 3.91 -6.26
CA PRO A 431 -7.79 4.37 -6.66
C PRO A 431 -8.82 4.18 -5.54
N MET A 432 -9.89 4.96 -5.57
CA MET A 432 -11.09 4.73 -4.76
C MET A 432 -11.59 3.30 -4.99
N GLY A 433 -11.77 2.57 -3.91
CA GLY A 433 -12.10 1.15 -3.84
C GLY A 433 -10.94 0.27 -3.37
N THR A 434 -9.70 0.79 -3.36
CA THR A 434 -8.54 0.03 -2.88
C THR A 434 -8.80 -0.52 -1.47
N GLN A 435 -8.55 -1.81 -1.29
CA GLN A 435 -8.58 -2.50 -0.01
C GLN A 435 -7.50 -3.59 -0.02
N GLU A 436 -6.27 -3.21 0.28
CA GLU A 436 -5.10 -4.08 0.17
C GLU A 436 -4.33 -4.15 1.49
N THR A 437 -3.61 -5.25 1.69
CA THR A 437 -2.67 -5.43 2.80
C THR A 437 -1.27 -5.51 2.22
N TYR A 438 -0.40 -4.63 2.68
CA TYR A 438 1.02 -4.59 2.36
C TYR A 438 1.82 -5.16 3.51
N THR A 439 2.97 -5.75 3.21
CA THR A 439 3.92 -6.26 4.19
C THR A 439 5.26 -5.57 4.01
N ALA A 440 6.01 -5.42 5.09
CA ALA A 440 7.43 -5.09 5.06
C ALA A 440 8.16 -5.94 6.11
N GLU A 441 9.36 -6.39 5.76
CA GLU A 441 10.28 -7.02 6.69
C GLU A 441 11.24 -5.95 7.24
N MET A 442 11.31 -5.83 8.56
CA MET A 442 12.18 -4.87 9.24
C MET A 442 12.93 -5.54 10.40
N GLU A 443 14.23 -5.27 10.46
CA GLU A 443 15.14 -5.65 11.53
C GLU A 443 15.28 -4.51 12.57
N PRO A 444 15.88 -4.74 13.76
CA PRO A 444 15.96 -3.75 14.82
C PRO A 444 16.53 -2.39 14.34
N GLY A 445 15.77 -1.31 14.55
CA GLY A 445 16.11 0.04 14.10
C GLY A 445 15.90 0.32 12.59
N GLY A 446 15.45 -0.68 11.83
CA GLY A 446 15.12 -0.57 10.41
C GLY A 446 13.80 0.16 10.15
N SER A 447 13.57 0.51 8.89
CA SER A 447 12.41 1.29 8.43
C SER A 447 11.89 0.83 7.07
N ALA A 448 10.59 1.05 6.85
CA ALA A 448 9.90 0.78 5.60
C ALA A 448 9.10 2.00 5.14
N TYR A 449 9.07 2.22 3.83
CA TYR A 449 8.45 3.37 3.21
C TYR A 449 7.44 2.95 2.15
N PHE A 450 6.21 3.46 2.24
CA PHE A 450 5.14 3.20 1.26
C PHE A 450 4.53 4.49 0.73
N ASP A 451 4.65 4.73 -0.58
CA ASP A 451 4.05 5.88 -1.26
C ASP A 451 2.69 5.50 -1.85
N PHE A 452 1.62 6.02 -1.28
CA PHE A 452 0.24 5.86 -1.76
C PHE A 452 -0.16 7.06 -2.63
N ALA A 453 -0.12 6.88 -3.95
CA ALA A 453 -0.46 7.90 -4.93
C ALA A 453 -1.96 7.89 -5.25
N ALA A 454 -2.64 9.02 -5.05
CA ALA A 454 -4.02 9.16 -5.47
C ALA A 454 -4.13 9.13 -7.00
N VAL A 455 -5.21 8.54 -7.53
CA VAL A 455 -5.43 8.37 -8.97
C VAL A 455 -6.36 9.44 -9.52
N GLN A 456 -6.03 9.99 -10.70
CA GLN A 456 -6.84 11.04 -11.33
C GLN A 456 -8.29 10.57 -11.56
N ASN A 457 -9.27 11.43 -11.25
CA ASN A 457 -10.70 11.14 -11.33
C ASN A 457 -11.15 9.95 -10.49
N SER A 458 -10.40 9.61 -9.43
CA SER A 458 -10.71 8.51 -8.52
C SER A 458 -11.18 9.06 -7.17
N GLY A 459 -12.46 8.86 -6.85
CA GLY A 459 -13.08 9.37 -5.62
C GLY A 459 -14.52 9.80 -5.84
N ASP A 460 -15.05 10.63 -4.94
CA ASP A 460 -16.40 11.16 -5.04
C ASP A 460 -16.51 12.26 -6.11
N PRO A 461 -17.19 12.00 -7.25
CA PRO A 461 -17.31 12.98 -8.34
C PRO A 461 -18.11 14.24 -7.95
N THR A 462 -18.78 14.24 -6.80
CA THR A 462 -19.54 15.37 -6.27
C THR A 462 -18.71 16.29 -5.38
N ASN A 463 -17.53 15.81 -4.98
CA ASN A 463 -16.63 16.44 -4.01
C ASN A 463 -15.19 16.42 -4.55
N ASP A 464 -15.01 16.94 -5.77
CA ASP A 464 -13.70 17.07 -6.44
C ASP A 464 -12.89 15.76 -6.50
N TYR A 465 -13.57 14.61 -6.62
CA TYR A 465 -12.96 13.27 -6.61
C TYR A 465 -12.16 13.00 -5.33
N ARG A 466 -12.59 13.51 -4.18
CA ARG A 466 -12.01 13.17 -2.88
C ARG A 466 -12.47 11.79 -2.40
N SER A 467 -11.56 11.09 -1.75
CA SER A 467 -11.81 9.85 -1.02
C SER A 467 -11.19 9.93 0.37
N ARG A 468 -11.50 8.97 1.24
CA ARG A 468 -10.84 8.78 2.53
C ARG A 468 -9.86 7.61 2.39
N LEU A 469 -8.57 7.90 2.54
CA LEU A 469 -7.54 6.87 2.72
C LEU A 469 -7.41 6.57 4.22
N THR A 470 -7.51 5.30 4.59
CA THR A 470 -7.16 4.80 5.92
C THR A 470 -6.02 3.81 5.80
N ILE A 471 -5.05 3.89 6.70
CA ILE A 471 -3.94 2.95 6.80
C ILE A 471 -3.98 2.40 8.23
N ALA A 472 -4.39 1.14 8.36
CA ALA A 472 -4.41 0.44 9.64
C ALA A 472 -3.17 -0.42 9.78
N THR A 473 -2.61 -0.47 10.98
CA THR A 473 -1.40 -1.25 11.28
C THR A 473 -1.69 -2.31 12.36
N GLU A 474 -0.74 -3.20 12.59
CA GLU A 474 -0.79 -4.12 13.72
C GLU A 474 -0.48 -3.39 15.04
N ASP A 475 -1.18 -3.72 16.12
CA ASP A 475 -0.91 -3.18 17.46
C ASP A 475 0.37 -3.83 18.02
N ARG A 476 1.47 -3.08 17.94
CA ARG A 476 2.84 -3.53 18.19
C ARG A 476 3.58 -2.47 19.02
N ASP A 477 4.24 -2.89 20.08
CA ASP A 477 5.03 -2.03 20.96
C ASP A 477 6.43 -1.70 20.40
N ASP A 478 6.85 -2.44 19.37
CA ASP A 478 8.13 -2.29 18.67
C ASP A 478 8.03 -1.52 17.34
N LEU A 479 6.91 -0.84 17.08
CA LEU A 479 6.66 -0.15 15.81
C LEU A 479 6.11 1.26 16.03
N GLU A 480 6.78 2.26 15.48
CA GLU A 480 6.29 3.64 15.37
C GLU A 480 6.11 4.01 13.90
N TYR A 481 5.13 4.85 13.60
CA TYR A 481 4.84 5.20 12.21
C TYR A 481 4.08 6.51 12.05
N VAL A 482 4.29 7.15 10.91
CA VAL A 482 3.66 8.43 10.54
C VAL A 482 3.36 8.45 9.04
N ALA A 483 2.24 9.07 8.66
CA ALA A 483 1.93 9.32 7.27
C ALA A 483 2.22 10.78 6.89
N MET A 484 3.14 10.97 5.95
CA MET A 484 3.49 12.27 5.36
C MET A 484 2.58 12.53 4.16
N VAL A 485 1.83 13.63 4.20
CA VAL A 485 0.89 14.00 3.13
C VAL A 485 1.52 15.08 2.24
N TRP A 486 1.70 14.77 0.97
CA TRP A 486 2.30 15.67 -0.03
C TRP A 486 1.18 16.38 -0.81
N SER A 487 1.22 17.72 -0.86
CA SER A 487 0.16 18.54 -1.48
C SER A 487 0.26 18.63 -3.00
N ALA A 488 -0.85 18.96 -3.66
CA ALA A 488 -0.93 19.12 -5.12
C ALA A 488 -0.24 20.38 -5.68
N GLN A 489 0.22 20.30 -6.92
CA GLN A 489 0.67 21.46 -7.70
C GLN A 489 -0.48 22.50 -7.81
N GLY A 490 -0.24 23.73 -7.34
CA GLY A 490 -1.19 24.86 -7.44
C GLY A 490 -1.93 25.28 -6.16
N SER A 491 -1.72 24.60 -5.01
CA SER A 491 -2.14 25.14 -3.69
C SER A 491 -1.17 26.24 -3.21
N PRO A 492 -1.49 27.11 -2.23
CA PRO A 492 -0.49 27.95 -1.57
C PRO A 492 0.59 27.03 -0.95
N GLY A 493 1.84 27.11 -1.43
CA GLY A 493 2.84 26.05 -1.17
C GLY A 493 2.79 24.89 -2.19
N SER A 494 2.44 25.19 -3.45
CA SER A 494 2.52 24.26 -4.58
C SER A 494 3.86 23.55 -4.58
N LEU A 495 3.89 22.24 -4.91
CA LEU A 495 5.13 21.48 -5.15
C LEU A 495 6.09 22.36 -5.97
N SER A 496 7.08 22.92 -5.29
CA SER A 496 8.26 23.49 -5.91
C SER A 496 9.05 22.35 -6.55
N GLU A 497 10.17 22.68 -7.17
CA GLU A 497 11.20 21.72 -7.59
C GLU A 497 11.43 20.59 -6.55
N TYR A 498 11.19 20.86 -5.26
CA TYR A 498 11.07 19.87 -4.18
C TYR A 498 9.65 19.77 -3.57
N PRO A 499 9.10 18.56 -3.30
CA PRO A 499 7.88 18.40 -2.52
C PRO A 499 8.07 18.77 -1.06
N THR A 500 7.27 19.70 -0.58
CA THR A 500 7.04 19.90 0.85
C THR A 500 5.94 18.96 1.31
N ALA A 501 6.17 18.21 2.40
CA ALA A 501 5.08 17.54 3.10
C ALA A 501 4.16 18.60 3.70
N ALA A 502 2.90 18.63 3.29
CA ALA A 502 1.92 19.60 3.77
C ALA A 502 1.55 19.38 5.23
N ARG A 503 1.59 18.12 5.70
CA ARG A 503 1.36 17.72 7.09
C ARG A 503 1.78 16.27 7.35
N ALA A 504 2.05 15.98 8.61
CA ALA A 504 2.16 14.62 9.15
C ALA A 504 0.84 14.20 9.82
N VAL A 505 0.45 12.93 9.67
CA VAL A 505 -0.74 12.33 10.28
C VAL A 505 -0.32 11.09 11.05
N TYR A 506 -0.65 11.05 12.35
CA TYR A 506 -0.34 9.96 13.27
C TYR A 506 -1.55 9.03 13.45
N PRO A 507 -1.35 7.77 13.87
CA PRO A 507 -2.45 6.87 14.20
C PRO A 507 -3.36 7.42 15.30
N ASP A 508 -4.65 7.08 15.20
CA ASP A 508 -5.58 7.23 16.31
C ASP A 508 -5.42 6.10 17.36
N ALA A 509 -6.25 6.13 18.41
CA ALA A 509 -6.22 5.12 19.48
C ALA A 509 -6.57 3.69 19.02
N SER A 510 -6.98 3.49 17.76
CA SER A 510 -7.22 2.19 17.14
C SER A 510 -6.11 1.78 16.16
N ASN A 511 -4.97 2.47 16.20
CA ASN A 511 -3.83 2.27 15.29
C ASN A 511 -4.17 2.51 13.81
N VAL A 512 -5.07 3.46 13.54
CA VAL A 512 -5.47 3.82 12.17
C VAL A 512 -5.10 5.26 11.85
N ILE A 513 -4.36 5.45 10.76
CA ILE A 513 -4.13 6.77 10.15
C ILE A 513 -5.26 7.04 9.17
N THR A 514 -5.85 8.24 9.24
CA THR A 514 -6.96 8.65 8.34
C THR A 514 -6.66 9.96 7.61
N ILE A 515 -6.69 9.92 6.28
CA ILE A 515 -6.59 11.07 5.38
C ILE A 515 -7.95 11.25 4.69
N THR A 516 -8.71 12.26 5.11
CA THR A 516 -10.10 12.46 4.67
C THR A 516 -10.26 13.17 3.33
N ASP A 517 -9.20 13.79 2.83
CA ASP A 517 -9.15 14.62 1.63
C ASP A 517 -8.28 14.00 0.51
N PHE A 518 -8.07 12.68 0.54
CA PHE A 518 -7.19 11.99 -0.41
C PHE A 518 -7.74 12.09 -1.83
N ALA A 519 -7.04 12.86 -2.68
CA ALA A 519 -7.42 13.15 -4.06
C ALA A 519 -6.19 13.39 -4.92
N TYR A 520 -6.26 13.08 -6.22
CA TYR A 520 -5.16 13.35 -7.15
C TYR A 520 -4.79 14.85 -7.19
N PRO A 521 -3.50 15.22 -7.29
CA PRO A 521 -2.30 14.39 -7.37
C PRO A 521 -1.61 14.13 -6.01
N MET A 522 -2.35 14.05 -4.90
CA MET A 522 -1.74 13.81 -3.59
C MET A 522 -0.99 12.48 -3.54
N VAL A 523 0.12 12.48 -2.82
CA VAL A 523 0.84 11.27 -2.39
C VAL A 523 0.79 11.24 -0.86
N VAL A 524 0.61 10.06 -0.29
CA VAL A 524 0.73 9.83 1.15
C VAL A 524 1.83 8.81 1.38
N THR A 525 2.92 9.22 2.03
CA THR A 525 4.01 8.31 2.39
C THR A 525 3.82 7.81 3.80
N LEU A 526 3.62 6.52 3.99
CA LEU A 526 3.77 5.89 5.30
C LEU A 526 5.26 5.65 5.56
N VAL A 527 5.77 6.25 6.63
CA VAL A 527 7.08 5.93 7.23
C VAL A 527 6.80 5.04 8.42
N ALA A 528 7.29 3.80 8.39
CA ALA A 528 7.18 2.86 9.49
C ALA A 528 8.59 2.49 9.97
N THR A 529 8.80 2.52 11.28
CA THR A 529 10.12 2.33 11.90
C THR A 529 10.00 1.33 13.03
N ARG A 530 10.85 0.31 13.00
CA ARG A 530 11.00 -0.61 14.11
C ARG A 530 11.86 0.02 15.20
N THR A 531 11.34 0.09 16.43
CA THR A 531 11.89 0.95 17.48
C THR A 531 12.67 0.22 18.57
N ASP A 532 12.63 -1.11 18.61
CA ASP A 532 13.57 -1.89 19.39
C ASP A 532 14.94 -1.96 18.69
N LEU A 533 15.98 -2.03 19.50
CA LEU A 533 17.38 -2.11 19.06
C LEU A 533 18.06 -3.25 19.81
N ASN A 534 18.75 -4.13 19.09
CA ASN A 534 19.61 -5.16 19.67
C ASN A 534 21.02 -4.61 19.87
N THR A 535 21.60 -4.84 21.06
CA THR A 535 22.96 -4.40 21.38
C THR A 535 24.05 -5.21 20.70
N ASN A 536 23.76 -6.44 20.27
CA ASN A 536 24.65 -7.28 19.48
C ASN A 536 24.31 -7.15 17.99
N SER A 537 25.30 -6.78 17.17
CA SER A 537 25.08 -6.54 15.75
C SER A 537 24.80 -7.80 14.93
N VAL A 538 25.37 -8.95 15.32
CA VAL A 538 25.14 -10.23 14.62
C VAL A 538 23.73 -10.73 14.88
N GLU A 539 23.21 -10.55 16.09
CA GLU A 539 21.82 -10.87 16.41
C GLU A 539 20.83 -9.87 15.80
N ALA A 540 21.22 -8.60 15.64
CA ALA A 540 20.40 -7.59 14.97
C ALA A 540 20.20 -7.95 13.49
N ASP A 541 21.27 -8.34 12.81
CA ASP A 541 21.37 -8.65 11.36
C ASP A 541 20.74 -10.00 10.96
N GLY A 542 19.65 -10.36 11.61
CA GLY A 542 18.94 -11.63 11.42
C GLY A 542 17.64 -11.74 12.22
N ASP A 543 17.30 -10.75 13.04
CA ASP A 543 16.01 -10.63 13.70
C ASP A 543 15.01 -9.91 12.79
N GLY A 544 14.81 -10.39 11.56
CA GLY A 544 13.81 -9.86 10.63
C GLY A 544 12.38 -10.16 11.11
N ARG A 545 11.50 -9.15 11.08
CA ARG A 545 10.08 -9.32 11.39
C ARG A 545 9.19 -8.74 10.30
N GLU A 546 8.16 -9.48 9.92
CA GLU A 546 7.13 -9.01 8.99
C GLU A 546 6.08 -8.16 9.72
N TYR A 547 5.83 -6.95 9.21
CA TYR A 547 4.77 -6.04 9.66
C TYR A 547 3.73 -5.84 8.56
N ARG A 548 2.45 -5.70 8.96
CA ARG A 548 1.33 -5.56 8.00
C ARG A 548 0.64 -4.21 8.10
N PHE A 549 0.34 -3.65 6.92
CA PHE A 549 -0.32 -2.36 6.75
C PHE A 549 -1.51 -2.51 5.81
N ARG A 550 -2.72 -2.29 6.30
CA ARG A 550 -3.95 -2.37 5.49
C ARG A 550 -4.37 -0.98 5.03
N ALA A 551 -4.21 -0.70 3.75
CA ALA A 551 -4.68 0.53 3.14
C ALA A 551 -6.09 0.35 2.56
N ARG A 552 -6.99 1.30 2.86
CA ARG A 552 -8.33 1.39 2.26
C ARG A 552 -8.60 2.79 1.75
N ALA A 553 -8.96 2.95 0.49
CA ALA A 553 -9.41 4.23 -0.07
C ALA A 553 -10.88 4.12 -0.45
N LEU A 554 -11.78 4.77 0.30
CA LEU A 554 -13.22 4.67 0.10
C LEU A 554 -13.88 6.04 0.27
N VAL A 555 -15.06 6.25 -0.30
CA VAL A 555 -15.90 7.39 0.10
C VAL A 555 -16.65 6.96 1.38
N PRO A 556 -16.47 7.65 2.51
CA PRO A 556 -17.06 7.23 3.77
C PRO A 556 -18.59 7.08 3.71
N LEU A 557 -19.13 6.17 4.52
CA LEU A 557 -20.56 6.16 4.76
C LEU A 557 -20.95 7.39 5.60
N ASP A 558 -21.93 8.14 5.11
CA ASP A 558 -22.68 9.04 5.97
C ASP A 558 -23.65 8.20 6.80
N HIS A 559 -23.53 8.28 8.12
CA HIS A 559 -24.44 7.65 9.07
C HIS A 559 -25.37 8.71 9.66
N PRO A 560 -26.41 9.15 8.93
CA PRO A 560 -27.40 10.08 9.47
C PRO A 560 -28.06 9.44 10.70
N SER A 561 -28.07 10.18 11.81
CA SER A 561 -28.79 9.78 13.02
C SER A 561 -30.23 10.27 12.97
N CYS A 562 -31.19 9.39 13.20
CA CYS A 562 -32.60 9.71 13.33
C CYS A 562 -33.24 8.84 14.42
N THR A 563 -34.41 9.23 14.91
CA THR A 563 -35.23 8.33 15.75
C THR A 563 -36.09 7.49 14.83
N LEU A 564 -35.80 6.18 14.77
CA LEU A 564 -36.62 5.26 13.99
C LEU A 564 -38.02 5.17 14.62
N SER A 565 -39.05 5.29 13.77
CA SER A 565 -40.41 4.99 14.24
C SER A 565 -40.55 3.48 14.41
N ASN A 566 -41.38 3.05 15.35
CA ASN A 566 -41.81 1.66 15.37
C ASN A 566 -42.59 1.35 14.08
N LEU A 567 -42.62 0.08 13.70
CA LEU A 567 -43.37 -0.37 12.53
C LEU A 567 -44.64 -1.07 12.99
N ASP A 568 -45.60 -0.29 13.50
CA ASP A 568 -46.92 -0.80 13.84
C ASP A 568 -47.83 -0.75 12.60
N VAL A 569 -48.16 -1.93 12.06
CA VAL A 569 -49.03 -2.08 10.89
C VAL A 569 -50.49 -2.07 11.33
N SER A 570 -51.28 -1.13 10.80
CA SER A 570 -52.70 -0.96 11.13
C SER A 570 -53.54 -0.61 9.90
N ASN A 571 -54.86 -0.61 10.04
CA ASN A 571 -55.82 -0.29 8.96
C ASN A 571 -55.54 -1.07 7.67
N LEU A 572 -55.20 -2.36 7.79
CA LEU A 572 -54.94 -3.21 6.65
C LEU A 572 -56.24 -3.45 5.87
N GLN A 573 -56.16 -3.24 4.56
CA GLN A 573 -57.22 -3.49 3.60
C GLN A 573 -56.62 -4.25 2.42
N ASP A 574 -57.14 -5.44 2.16
CA ASP A 574 -56.72 -6.37 1.10
C ASP A 574 -57.81 -6.59 0.04
N ASP A 575 -58.91 -5.84 0.10
CA ASP A 575 -60.00 -5.89 -0.86
C ASP A 575 -60.29 -4.50 -1.48
N GLY A 576 -60.50 -4.46 -2.80
CA GLY A 576 -60.95 -3.25 -3.49
C GLY A 576 -59.99 -2.05 -3.41
N VAL A 577 -58.70 -2.30 -3.18
CA VAL A 577 -57.68 -1.25 -3.14
C VAL A 577 -57.37 -0.80 -4.56
N ALA A 578 -57.57 0.48 -4.85
CA ALA A 578 -57.25 1.04 -6.16
C ALA A 578 -55.75 0.87 -6.48
N PRO A 579 -55.38 0.51 -7.73
CA PRO A 579 -56.23 0.45 -8.92
C PRO A 579 -56.76 -0.97 -9.27
N GLU A 580 -56.80 -1.93 -8.36
CA GLU A 580 -57.09 -3.34 -8.67
C GLU A 580 -58.34 -3.53 -9.55
N GLN A 581 -59.47 -2.96 -9.14
CA GLN A 581 -60.72 -3.06 -9.90
C GLN A 581 -60.62 -2.42 -11.30
N GLN A 582 -59.84 -1.35 -11.47
CA GLN A 582 -59.64 -0.72 -12.78
C GLN A 582 -58.90 -1.65 -13.74
N PHE A 583 -57.88 -2.37 -13.24
CA PHE A 583 -57.18 -3.39 -14.02
C PHE A 583 -58.08 -4.58 -14.35
N LEU A 584 -58.91 -5.03 -13.39
CA LEU A 584 -59.88 -6.10 -13.64
C LEU A 584 -60.91 -5.72 -14.71
N ASP A 585 -61.48 -4.52 -14.62
CA ASP A 585 -62.43 -4.00 -15.60
C ASP A 585 -61.77 -3.81 -16.98
N TYR A 586 -60.54 -3.29 -17.01
CA TYR A 586 -59.78 -3.10 -18.24
C TYR A 586 -59.48 -4.43 -18.95
N ALA A 587 -59.05 -5.44 -18.20
CA ALA A 587 -58.78 -6.78 -18.71
C ALA A 587 -60.04 -7.44 -19.31
N ALA A 588 -61.21 -7.21 -18.70
CA ALA A 588 -62.48 -7.75 -19.18
C ALA A 588 -63.00 -7.03 -20.45
N THR A 589 -62.62 -5.77 -20.67
CA THR A 589 -63.27 -4.92 -21.67
C THR A 589 -62.39 -4.47 -22.83
N THR A 590 -61.06 -4.68 -22.75
CA THR A 590 -60.11 -4.15 -23.75
C THR A 590 -59.50 -5.26 -24.60
N PRO A 591 -59.89 -5.38 -25.89
CA PRO A 591 -59.48 -6.52 -26.69
C PRO A 591 -57.99 -6.67 -26.97
N ASN A 592 -57.21 -5.60 -27.00
CA ASN A 592 -55.75 -5.70 -27.20
C ASN A 592 -54.98 -5.15 -25.99
N GLY A 593 -55.63 -5.12 -24.82
CA GLY A 593 -55.08 -4.56 -23.60
C GLY A 593 -54.43 -5.61 -22.73
N TRP A 594 -53.72 -5.15 -21.71
CA TRP A 594 -53.25 -5.93 -20.58
C TRP A 594 -54.40 -6.75 -19.96
N THR A 595 -54.12 -8.03 -19.70
CA THR A 595 -55.07 -8.95 -19.01
C THR A 595 -54.43 -9.71 -17.86
N GLY A 596 -53.15 -9.47 -17.60
CA GLY A 596 -52.35 -10.10 -16.56
C GLY A 596 -50.87 -9.82 -16.82
N GLY A 597 -50.08 -9.66 -15.77
CA GLY A 597 -48.63 -9.46 -15.87
C GLY A 597 -47.97 -9.44 -14.51
N ASP A 598 -46.64 -9.48 -14.51
CA ASP A 598 -45.82 -9.53 -13.30
C ASP A 598 -44.86 -8.33 -13.17
N SER A 599 -44.04 -8.36 -12.12
CA SER A 599 -43.30 -7.25 -11.52
C SER A 599 -44.21 -6.19 -10.90
N THR A 600 -44.97 -5.43 -11.71
CA THR A 600 -45.88 -4.37 -11.24
C THR A 600 -45.16 -3.20 -10.55
N TYR A 601 -44.22 -2.53 -11.22
CA TYR A 601 -43.67 -1.26 -10.72
C TYR A 601 -44.57 -0.06 -11.10
N SER A 602 -44.35 1.09 -10.46
CA SER A 602 -45.13 2.32 -10.75
C SER A 602 -44.26 3.57 -10.79
N VAL A 603 -44.42 4.40 -11.81
CA VAL A 603 -43.74 5.69 -11.98
C VAL A 603 -44.76 6.80 -12.18
N ARG A 604 -44.59 7.91 -11.46
CA ARG A 604 -45.38 9.12 -11.69
C ARG A 604 -44.76 9.92 -12.83
N LEU A 605 -45.51 10.12 -13.91
CA LEU A 605 -45.09 10.96 -15.04
C LEU A 605 -45.24 12.45 -14.69
N PRO A 606 -44.46 13.35 -15.32
CA PRO A 606 -44.54 14.80 -15.06
C PRO A 606 -45.89 15.44 -15.36
N ASP A 607 -46.71 14.83 -16.21
CA ASP A 607 -48.08 15.27 -16.53
C ASP A 607 -49.12 14.86 -15.48
N GLY A 608 -48.72 14.04 -14.49
CA GLY A 608 -49.61 13.58 -13.43
C GLY A 608 -50.27 12.23 -13.70
N ASP A 609 -49.82 11.47 -14.69
CA ASP A 609 -50.27 10.09 -14.95
C ASP A 609 -49.41 9.06 -14.19
N VAL A 610 -49.98 7.87 -13.92
CA VAL A 610 -49.20 6.74 -13.36
C VAL A 610 -48.86 5.85 -14.54
N LEU A 611 -47.58 5.58 -14.74
CA LEU A 611 -47.13 4.53 -15.62
C LEU A 611 -46.87 3.29 -14.78
N TRP A 612 -47.57 2.21 -15.08
CA TRP A 612 -47.33 0.89 -14.51
C TRP A 612 -46.40 0.11 -15.43
N LEU A 613 -45.41 -0.56 -14.86
CA LEU A 613 -44.38 -1.28 -15.59
C LEU A 613 -44.52 -2.77 -15.28
N PHE A 614 -44.74 -3.56 -16.32
CA PHE A 614 -44.90 -5.01 -16.21
C PHE A 614 -43.84 -5.73 -17.04
N SER A 615 -43.32 -6.82 -16.49
CA SER A 615 -42.49 -7.77 -17.22
C SER A 615 -43.39 -8.65 -18.10
N ASP A 616 -43.36 -9.96 -17.94
CA ASP A 616 -44.13 -10.90 -18.74
C ASP A 616 -45.63 -10.56 -18.62
N THR A 617 -46.24 -10.20 -19.75
CA THR A 617 -47.58 -9.64 -19.82
C THR A 617 -48.42 -10.41 -20.82
N PHE A 618 -49.58 -10.90 -20.39
CA PHE A 618 -50.58 -11.39 -21.31
C PHE A 618 -51.46 -10.27 -21.86
N LEU A 619 -51.69 -10.33 -23.17
CA LEU A 619 -52.61 -9.44 -23.88
C LEU A 619 -53.94 -10.13 -24.17
N GLY A 620 -55.00 -9.32 -24.18
CA GLY A 620 -56.37 -9.76 -24.43
C GLY A 620 -56.66 -10.12 -25.90
N PRO A 621 -57.95 -10.40 -26.20
CA PRO A 621 -59.10 -10.35 -25.28
C PRO A 621 -59.17 -11.60 -24.39
N LEU A 622 -59.85 -11.49 -23.25
CA LEU A 622 -60.39 -12.67 -22.56
C LEU A 622 -61.62 -13.20 -23.33
N ASN A 623 -61.90 -14.49 -23.18
CA ASN A 623 -63.11 -15.12 -23.68
C ASN A 623 -64.35 -14.55 -22.95
N SER A 624 -65.54 -14.73 -23.54
CA SER A 624 -66.80 -14.22 -22.96
C SER A 624 -67.17 -14.84 -21.60
N ASP A 625 -66.59 -16.01 -21.28
CA ASP A 625 -66.75 -16.67 -19.98
C ASP A 625 -65.66 -16.27 -18.98
N GLY A 626 -64.76 -15.35 -19.35
CA GLY A 626 -63.67 -14.85 -18.52
C GLY A 626 -62.38 -15.66 -18.59
N THR A 627 -62.34 -16.79 -19.30
CA THR A 627 -61.12 -17.60 -19.50
C THR A 627 -60.17 -16.91 -20.50
N ARG A 628 -58.88 -17.30 -20.51
CA ARG A 628 -57.88 -16.77 -21.44
C ARG A 628 -57.71 -17.74 -22.61
N PRO A 629 -57.81 -17.30 -23.87
CA PRO A 629 -57.58 -18.17 -25.02
C PRO A 629 -56.11 -18.61 -25.08
N VAL A 630 -55.85 -19.84 -25.53
CA VAL A 630 -54.48 -20.37 -25.68
C VAL A 630 -53.64 -19.60 -26.71
N THR A 631 -54.30 -18.79 -27.55
CA THR A 631 -53.66 -17.89 -28.53
C THR A 631 -53.36 -16.50 -27.97
N ALA A 632 -53.67 -16.23 -26.69
CA ALA A 632 -53.37 -14.94 -26.06
C ALA A 632 -51.85 -14.67 -26.11
N PRO A 633 -51.41 -13.53 -26.67
CA PRO A 633 -49.99 -13.19 -26.68
C PRO A 633 -49.45 -13.03 -25.25
N LEU A 634 -48.24 -13.55 -25.02
CA LEU A 634 -47.45 -13.31 -23.82
C LEU A 634 -46.13 -12.66 -24.25
N ILE A 635 -45.91 -11.42 -23.85
CA ILE A 635 -44.73 -10.62 -24.23
C ILE A 635 -43.97 -10.16 -22.99
N ASN A 636 -42.64 -10.06 -23.07
CA ASN A 636 -41.78 -9.96 -21.88
C ASN A 636 -41.74 -8.59 -21.19
N SER A 637 -42.30 -7.55 -21.79
CA SER A 637 -42.43 -6.25 -21.13
C SER A 637 -43.51 -5.38 -21.76
N THR A 638 -44.27 -4.69 -20.90
CA THR A 638 -45.24 -3.66 -21.30
C THR A 638 -45.27 -2.50 -20.31
N PHE A 639 -45.81 -1.37 -20.74
CA PHE A 639 -46.30 -0.35 -19.82
C PHE A 639 -47.82 -0.27 -19.87
N VAL A 640 -48.45 0.14 -18.77
CA VAL A 640 -49.85 0.56 -18.74
C VAL A 640 -49.93 1.97 -18.20
N ARG A 641 -50.36 2.92 -19.02
CA ARG A 641 -50.57 4.30 -18.62
C ARG A 641 -51.97 4.46 -18.01
N GLN A 642 -52.00 4.99 -16.79
CA GLN A 642 -53.21 5.35 -16.07
C GLN A 642 -53.39 6.87 -16.05
N ASP A 643 -54.43 7.33 -16.75
CA ASP A 643 -54.93 8.72 -16.74
C ASP A 643 -56.28 8.73 -16.02
N GLY A 644 -56.28 9.20 -14.77
CA GLY A 644 -57.44 9.15 -13.88
C GLY A 644 -57.99 7.72 -13.71
N GLY A 645 -59.16 7.46 -14.29
CA GLY A 645 -59.81 6.13 -14.27
C GLY A 645 -59.60 5.30 -15.55
N GLY A 646 -58.89 5.83 -16.55
CA GLY A 646 -58.61 5.15 -17.80
C GLY A 646 -57.25 4.46 -17.79
N LEU A 647 -57.17 3.26 -18.37
CA LEU A 647 -55.93 2.53 -18.59
C LEU A 647 -55.64 2.39 -20.09
N THR A 648 -54.38 2.45 -20.48
CA THR A 648 -53.94 2.20 -21.87
C THR A 648 -52.64 1.40 -21.88
N THR A 649 -52.67 0.24 -22.52
CA THR A 649 -51.49 -0.62 -22.70
C THR A 649 -50.58 -0.04 -23.78
N ILE A 650 -49.30 0.03 -23.48
CA ILE A 650 -48.22 0.49 -24.34
C ILE A 650 -47.27 -0.70 -24.53
N GLN A 651 -47.10 -1.09 -25.79
CA GLN A 651 -46.28 -2.21 -26.22
C GLN A 651 -45.66 -1.89 -27.60
N GLY A 652 -44.61 -2.61 -27.98
CA GLY A 652 -43.89 -2.47 -29.25
C GLY A 652 -44.69 -3.02 -30.45
N GLY A 653 -44.08 -3.21 -31.62
CA GLY A 653 -44.74 -3.90 -32.74
C GLY A 653 -46.10 -3.30 -33.16
N THR A 654 -47.06 -4.19 -33.50
CA THR A 654 -48.40 -3.80 -33.98
C THR A 654 -49.51 -4.53 -33.22
N ALA A 655 -50.76 -4.08 -33.33
CA ALA A 655 -51.89 -4.77 -32.70
C ALA A 655 -52.08 -6.23 -33.17
N ALA A 656 -51.65 -6.57 -34.40
CA ALA A 656 -51.75 -7.93 -34.94
C ALA A 656 -50.52 -8.80 -34.62
N ASN A 657 -49.38 -8.16 -34.34
CA ASN A 657 -48.13 -8.81 -33.95
C ASN A 657 -47.50 -7.98 -32.82
N PRO A 658 -48.01 -8.13 -31.58
CA PRO A 658 -47.52 -7.35 -30.47
C PRO A 658 -46.11 -7.79 -30.08
N GLU A 659 -45.29 -6.83 -29.69
CA GLU A 659 -43.90 -7.05 -29.28
C GLU A 659 -43.68 -6.39 -27.91
N ALA A 660 -42.72 -6.94 -27.15
CA ALA A 660 -42.27 -6.31 -25.92
C ALA A 660 -41.74 -4.88 -26.19
N ILE A 661 -41.91 -3.95 -25.25
CA ILE A 661 -41.31 -2.60 -25.36
C ILE A 661 -39.78 -2.64 -25.42
N MET A 662 -39.19 -3.69 -24.84
CA MET A 662 -37.81 -4.09 -24.98
C MET A 662 -37.78 -5.47 -25.64
N PRO A 663 -37.80 -5.55 -26.97
CA PRO A 663 -37.71 -6.83 -27.66
C PRO A 663 -36.36 -7.49 -27.38
N PRO A 664 -36.30 -8.83 -27.37
CA PRO A 664 -35.06 -9.54 -27.09
C PRO A 664 -34.03 -9.26 -28.19
N PRO A 665 -32.73 -9.16 -27.84
CA PRO A 665 -31.69 -8.89 -28.83
C PRO A 665 -31.37 -10.13 -29.67
N GLU A 666 -31.63 -11.32 -29.12
CA GLU A 666 -31.43 -12.63 -29.75
C GLU A 666 -32.61 -13.56 -29.44
N ALA A 667 -32.83 -14.59 -30.27
CA ALA A 667 -34.02 -15.43 -30.20
C ALA A 667 -34.18 -16.24 -28.90
N ASN A 668 -33.07 -16.55 -28.20
CA ASN A 668 -33.05 -17.29 -26.93
C ASN A 668 -32.86 -16.38 -25.71
N HIS A 669 -32.94 -15.07 -25.89
CA HIS A 669 -32.81 -14.07 -24.82
C HIS A 669 -34.17 -13.42 -24.54
N TRP A 670 -34.31 -12.79 -23.39
CA TRP A 670 -35.42 -11.90 -23.06
C TRP A 670 -35.01 -10.89 -21.99
N TYR A 671 -35.81 -9.84 -21.84
CA TYR A 671 -35.65 -8.87 -20.78
C TYR A 671 -36.83 -8.96 -19.81
N TRP A 672 -36.52 -9.05 -18.52
CA TRP A 672 -37.46 -8.65 -17.48
C TRP A 672 -37.10 -7.24 -17.01
N LEU A 673 -38.12 -6.43 -16.72
CA LEU A 673 -37.90 -5.10 -16.21
C LEU A 673 -37.66 -5.12 -14.71
N GLY A 674 -36.77 -4.24 -14.28
CA GLY A 674 -36.69 -3.76 -12.92
C GLY A 674 -37.45 -2.45 -12.77
N ASP A 675 -37.15 -1.74 -11.69
CA ASP A 675 -37.75 -0.46 -11.39
C ASP A 675 -37.33 0.63 -12.40
N GLY A 676 -38.15 1.67 -12.49
CA GLY A 676 -37.96 2.80 -13.38
C GLY A 676 -38.14 4.13 -12.67
N MET A 677 -37.59 5.20 -13.25
CA MET A 677 -37.76 6.55 -12.72
C MET A 677 -37.70 7.62 -13.79
N ILE A 678 -38.23 8.80 -13.45
CA ILE A 678 -38.00 10.01 -14.25
C ILE A 678 -36.58 10.52 -13.99
N SER A 679 -35.79 10.58 -15.06
CA SER A 679 -34.43 11.08 -15.07
C SER A 679 -34.39 12.42 -15.79
N ARG A 680 -33.92 13.47 -15.11
CA ARG A 680 -33.75 14.80 -15.72
C ARG A 680 -32.31 14.99 -16.18
N GLN A 681 -32.12 15.02 -17.49
CA GLN A 681 -30.80 15.18 -18.12
C GLN A 681 -30.79 16.47 -18.94
N ASN A 682 -29.86 17.38 -18.65
CA ASN A 682 -29.70 18.67 -19.35
C ASN A 682 -31.01 19.46 -19.50
N GLY A 683 -31.87 19.42 -18.46
CA GLY A 683 -33.15 20.12 -18.44
C GLY A 683 -34.32 19.39 -19.11
N THR A 684 -34.12 18.19 -19.68
CA THR A 684 -35.15 17.36 -20.30
C THR A 684 -35.46 16.14 -19.44
N ASP A 685 -36.75 15.80 -19.30
CA ASP A 685 -37.18 14.60 -18.57
C ASP A 685 -37.28 13.39 -19.51
N TYR A 686 -36.73 12.28 -19.06
CA TYR A 686 -36.79 10.98 -19.70
C TYR A 686 -37.32 9.95 -18.70
N LEU A 687 -37.93 8.88 -19.19
CA LEU A 687 -38.14 7.69 -18.38
C LEU A 687 -36.91 6.79 -18.57
N GLN A 688 -36.22 6.45 -17.49
CA GLN A 688 -35.19 5.40 -17.48
C GLN A 688 -35.72 4.19 -16.72
N VAL A 689 -35.63 3.01 -17.33
CA VAL A 689 -36.05 1.73 -16.74
C VAL A 689 -34.88 0.78 -16.83
N ILE A 690 -34.55 0.14 -15.71
CA ILE A 690 -33.54 -0.92 -15.70
C ILE A 690 -34.19 -2.20 -16.23
N PHE A 691 -33.48 -2.93 -17.08
CA PHE A 691 -33.86 -4.25 -17.55
C PHE A 691 -32.75 -5.24 -17.24
N GLN A 692 -33.14 -6.46 -16.94
CA GLN A 692 -32.25 -7.60 -16.70
C GLN A 692 -32.43 -8.54 -17.89
N GLU A 693 -31.34 -8.77 -18.60
CA GLU A 693 -31.29 -9.72 -19.70
C GLU A 693 -31.08 -11.12 -19.16
N TYR A 694 -31.85 -12.06 -19.69
CA TYR A 694 -31.74 -13.48 -19.39
C TYR A 694 -31.55 -14.27 -20.67
N LEU A 695 -30.73 -15.31 -20.56
CA LEU A 695 -30.29 -16.17 -21.65
C LEU A 695 -30.78 -17.58 -21.35
N ARG A 696 -31.47 -18.20 -22.31
CA ARG A 696 -31.77 -19.64 -22.29
C ARG A 696 -30.65 -20.42 -22.97
N PHE A 697 -30.10 -21.41 -22.28
CA PHE A 697 -29.01 -22.26 -22.78
C PHE A 697 -29.40 -23.74 -22.95
N GLY A 698 -30.60 -24.14 -22.51
CA GLY A 698 -31.07 -25.52 -22.60
C GLY A 698 -32.60 -25.65 -22.63
N THR A 699 -33.09 -26.88 -22.63
CA THR A 699 -34.52 -27.18 -22.79
C THR A 699 -35.28 -27.34 -21.48
N GLY A 700 -34.59 -27.50 -20.34
CA GLY A 700 -35.20 -27.56 -19.02
C GLY A 700 -35.82 -26.22 -18.59
N ASP A 701 -36.77 -26.30 -17.66
CA ASP A 701 -37.53 -25.12 -17.15
C ASP A 701 -36.64 -24.09 -16.42
N TRP A 702 -35.44 -24.52 -16.01
CA TRP A 702 -34.44 -23.72 -15.30
C TRP A 702 -33.12 -23.58 -16.07
N ASP A 703 -33.08 -23.99 -17.34
CA ASP A 703 -31.89 -23.87 -18.19
C ASP A 703 -31.73 -22.45 -18.75
N TRP A 704 -31.76 -21.48 -17.85
CA TRP A 704 -31.56 -20.08 -18.11
C TRP A 704 -30.75 -19.41 -17.01
N ARG A 705 -30.13 -18.28 -17.34
CA ARG A 705 -29.32 -17.52 -16.38
C ARG A 705 -29.40 -16.03 -16.68
N PHE A 706 -29.14 -15.23 -15.66
CA PHE A 706 -28.85 -13.81 -15.82
C PHE A 706 -27.65 -13.63 -16.77
N ASP A 707 -27.76 -12.68 -17.69
CA ASP A 707 -26.73 -12.36 -18.67
C ASP A 707 -26.11 -10.99 -18.40
N GLN A 708 -26.93 -9.93 -18.39
CA GLN A 708 -26.48 -8.56 -18.10
C GLN A 708 -27.62 -7.65 -17.64
N ASN A 709 -27.25 -6.52 -17.02
CA ASN A 709 -28.16 -5.41 -16.76
C ASN A 709 -28.02 -4.37 -17.88
N VAL A 710 -29.14 -3.74 -18.26
CA VAL A 710 -29.17 -2.59 -19.16
C VAL A 710 -30.12 -1.51 -18.63
N VAL A 711 -29.94 -0.27 -19.05
CA VAL A 711 -30.92 0.80 -18.85
C VAL A 711 -31.46 1.25 -20.19
N ALA A 712 -32.78 1.22 -20.34
CA ALA A 712 -33.46 1.76 -21.50
C ALA A 712 -33.99 3.16 -21.18
N THR A 713 -33.68 4.13 -22.04
CA THR A 713 -34.13 5.52 -21.90
C THR A 713 -35.20 5.84 -22.92
N PHE A 714 -36.40 6.22 -22.48
CA PHE A 714 -37.55 6.56 -23.32
C PHE A 714 -37.83 8.07 -23.32
N SER A 715 -38.27 8.57 -24.47
CA SER A 715 -38.90 9.90 -24.53
C SER A 715 -40.29 9.82 -23.91
N LEU A 716 -40.68 10.82 -23.11
CA LEU A 716 -42.05 10.87 -22.57
C LEU A 716 -43.12 11.04 -23.67
N SER A 717 -42.72 11.49 -24.87
CA SER A 717 -43.61 11.57 -26.04
C SER A 717 -43.76 10.25 -26.81
N ASN A 718 -42.83 9.29 -26.64
CA ASN A 718 -42.91 7.96 -27.22
C ASN A 718 -42.36 6.92 -26.24
N LEU A 719 -43.27 6.24 -25.54
CA LEU A 719 -42.96 5.17 -24.58
C LEU A 719 -42.97 3.76 -25.22
N LYS A 720 -43.16 3.65 -26.54
CA LYS A 720 -43.18 2.36 -27.23
C LYS A 720 -41.79 1.84 -27.57
N ASP A 721 -40.86 2.77 -27.83
CA ASP A 721 -39.50 2.46 -28.26
C ASP A 721 -38.50 3.27 -27.44
N PRO A 722 -37.43 2.65 -26.93
CA PRO A 722 -36.36 3.38 -26.25
C PRO A 722 -35.59 4.25 -27.26
N LEU A 723 -35.21 5.45 -26.83
CA LEU A 723 -34.27 6.31 -27.57
C LEU A 723 -32.87 5.69 -27.62
N ARG A 724 -32.48 5.01 -26.54
CA ARG A 724 -31.21 4.32 -26.38
C ARG A 724 -31.30 3.25 -25.29
N VAL A 725 -30.44 2.26 -25.41
CA VAL A 725 -30.23 1.19 -24.42
C VAL A 725 -28.74 1.17 -24.12
N GLU A 726 -28.38 1.28 -22.84
CA GLU A 726 -27.00 1.36 -22.38
C GLU A 726 -26.72 0.21 -21.41
N ALA A 727 -25.56 -0.44 -21.56
CA ALA A 727 -25.14 -1.49 -20.64
C ALA A 727 -24.91 -0.93 -19.22
N LEU A 728 -25.33 -1.69 -18.23
CA LEU A 728 -25.07 -1.43 -16.81
C LEU A 728 -24.08 -2.44 -16.23
N PRO A 729 -23.45 -2.11 -15.09
CA PRO A 729 -22.66 -3.05 -14.30
C PRO A 729 -23.45 -4.36 -14.04
N SER A 730 -22.76 -5.49 -14.05
CA SER A 730 -23.40 -6.83 -14.02
C SER A 730 -22.62 -7.89 -13.24
N GLN A 731 -21.42 -7.59 -12.75
CA GLN A 731 -20.59 -8.56 -12.02
C GLN A 731 -21.19 -8.97 -10.67
N ALA A 732 -22.00 -8.10 -10.05
CA ALA A 732 -22.61 -8.37 -8.75
C ALA A 732 -23.99 -9.05 -8.82
N GLY A 733 -24.49 -9.33 -10.03
CA GLY A 733 -25.82 -9.89 -10.27
C GLY A 733 -26.81 -8.86 -10.82
N ALA A 734 -28.11 -9.12 -10.59
CA ALA A 734 -29.19 -8.29 -11.12
C ALA A 734 -29.34 -6.98 -10.33
N TRP A 735 -29.42 -5.86 -11.04
CA TRP A 735 -29.75 -4.53 -10.51
C TRP A 735 -31.17 -4.12 -10.90
N GLY A 736 -31.72 -3.13 -10.19
CA GLY A 736 -33.05 -2.60 -10.47
C GLY A 736 -34.18 -3.30 -9.69
N SER A 737 -33.86 -4.02 -8.61
CA SER A 737 -34.89 -4.54 -7.70
C SER A 737 -35.73 -3.44 -7.05
N ALA A 738 -35.14 -2.26 -6.87
CA ALA A 738 -35.78 -1.01 -6.47
C ALA A 738 -34.89 0.18 -6.88
N LEU A 739 -35.49 1.36 -7.01
CA LEU A 739 -34.80 2.64 -7.15
C LEU A 739 -35.30 3.63 -6.09
N LEU A 740 -34.38 4.38 -5.48
CA LEU A 740 -34.71 5.55 -4.67
C LEU A 740 -34.11 6.79 -5.32
N PRO A 741 -34.94 7.67 -5.94
CA PRO A 741 -34.44 8.86 -6.62
C PRO A 741 -33.67 9.82 -5.70
N ALA A 742 -32.67 10.52 -6.27
CA ALA A 742 -31.89 11.57 -5.59
C ALA A 742 -32.73 12.65 -4.88
N SER A 743 -33.93 12.94 -5.38
CA SER A 743 -34.86 13.89 -4.74
C SER A 743 -35.43 13.39 -3.41
N GLN A 744 -35.33 12.09 -3.13
CA GLN A 744 -35.83 11.43 -1.93
C GLN A 744 -34.72 10.95 -1.00
N SER A 745 -33.51 10.72 -1.50
CA SER A 745 -32.38 10.21 -0.70
C SER A 745 -31.89 11.17 0.38
N GLY A 746 -32.01 12.48 0.14
CA GLY A 746 -31.51 13.54 1.04
C GLY A 746 -30.03 13.90 0.84
N ASP A 747 -29.29 13.14 0.04
CA ASP A 747 -27.86 13.34 -0.24
C ASP A 747 -27.56 13.62 -1.73
N GLY A 748 -28.59 13.68 -2.59
CA GLY A 748 -28.42 13.94 -4.02
C GLY A 748 -28.03 12.73 -4.88
N TYR A 749 -27.95 11.54 -4.29
CA TYR A 749 -27.70 10.29 -5.02
C TYR A 749 -28.99 9.52 -5.28
N THR A 750 -29.12 8.99 -6.50
CA THR A 750 -30.09 7.93 -6.77
C THR A 750 -29.50 6.60 -6.31
N TYR A 751 -30.20 5.90 -5.42
CA TYR A 751 -29.80 4.58 -4.95
C TYR A 751 -30.40 3.51 -5.87
N ILE A 752 -29.55 2.58 -6.29
CA ILE A 752 -29.90 1.42 -7.12
C ILE A 752 -29.75 0.19 -6.26
N TYR A 753 -30.86 -0.54 -6.08
CA TYR A 753 -30.87 -1.74 -5.28
C TYR A 753 -30.89 -2.97 -6.20
N GLY A 754 -30.19 -4.02 -5.78
CA GLY A 754 -30.04 -5.26 -6.55
C GLY A 754 -29.98 -6.47 -5.64
N ILE A 755 -29.60 -7.61 -6.22
CA ILE A 755 -29.61 -8.88 -5.51
C ILE A 755 -28.44 -9.78 -5.89
N ALA A 756 -27.79 -10.36 -4.88
CA ALA A 756 -27.07 -11.61 -5.05
C ALA A 756 -28.10 -12.74 -4.93
N ASP A 757 -28.54 -13.23 -6.08
CA ASP A 757 -29.62 -14.21 -6.16
C ASP A 757 -29.19 -15.59 -5.66
N ALA A 758 -30.16 -16.32 -5.13
CA ALA A 758 -30.03 -17.66 -4.58
C ALA A 758 -31.41 -18.33 -4.51
N PRO A 759 -31.50 -19.68 -4.46
CA PRO A 759 -32.80 -20.34 -4.33
C PRO A 759 -33.61 -19.89 -3.10
N THR A 760 -32.92 -19.62 -1.98
CA THR A 760 -33.47 -19.10 -0.72
C THR A 760 -32.45 -18.19 -0.04
N ASN A 761 -32.90 -17.40 0.93
CA ASN A 761 -32.09 -16.47 1.72
C ASN A 761 -31.21 -15.56 0.86
N LYS A 762 -31.84 -14.93 -0.14
CA LYS A 762 -31.16 -14.03 -1.09
C LYS A 762 -30.68 -12.78 -0.37
N LYS A 763 -29.71 -12.10 -0.97
CA LYS A 763 -28.97 -11.03 -0.29
C LYS A 763 -29.02 -9.72 -1.05
N GLN A 764 -29.28 -8.63 -0.34
CA GLN A 764 -29.36 -7.29 -0.90
C GLN A 764 -27.99 -6.80 -1.38
N ARG A 765 -27.98 -6.17 -2.56
CA ARG A 765 -26.88 -5.34 -3.05
C ARG A 765 -27.34 -3.90 -3.17
N ILE A 766 -26.42 -2.96 -2.97
CA ILE A 766 -26.72 -1.52 -2.99
C ILE A 766 -25.63 -0.80 -3.78
N ALA A 767 -26.04 0.00 -4.74
CA ALA A 767 -25.22 0.95 -5.47
C ALA A 767 -25.89 2.34 -5.43
N ARG A 768 -25.15 3.36 -5.84
CA ARG A 768 -25.68 4.72 -6.00
C ARG A 768 -25.00 5.45 -7.14
N VAL A 769 -25.69 6.42 -7.72
CA VAL A 769 -25.15 7.34 -8.73
C VAL A 769 -25.59 8.75 -8.40
N HIS A 770 -24.68 9.72 -8.52
CA HIS A 770 -25.05 11.11 -8.24
C HIS A 770 -25.98 11.67 -9.33
N GLY A 771 -27.03 12.37 -8.91
CA GLY A 771 -28.08 12.86 -9.79
C GLY A 771 -29.06 11.75 -10.18
N SER A 772 -29.66 11.85 -11.36
CA SER A 772 -30.74 10.95 -11.79
C SER A 772 -30.40 10.08 -13.00
N ASP A 773 -29.23 10.23 -13.60
CA ASP A 773 -28.86 9.49 -14.81
C ASP A 773 -28.27 8.12 -14.47
N LEU A 774 -29.08 7.08 -14.62
CA LEU A 774 -28.67 5.70 -14.36
C LEU A 774 -27.59 5.21 -15.34
N GLY A 775 -27.54 5.78 -16.56
CA GLY A 775 -26.57 5.42 -17.60
C GLY A 775 -25.17 5.96 -17.36
N ALA A 776 -24.98 6.83 -16.35
CA ALA A 776 -23.68 7.38 -15.98
C ALA A 776 -22.82 6.38 -15.17
N THR A 777 -22.60 5.18 -15.72
CA THR A 777 -21.98 4.02 -15.04
C THR A 777 -20.59 4.30 -14.47
N ALA A 778 -19.80 5.15 -15.12
CA ALA A 778 -18.49 5.60 -14.61
C ALA A 778 -18.56 6.40 -13.30
N LYS A 779 -19.76 6.83 -12.89
CA LYS A 779 -20.03 7.55 -11.63
C LYS A 779 -20.75 6.68 -10.60
N TRP A 780 -20.99 5.40 -10.91
CA TRP A 780 -21.59 4.49 -9.95
C TRP A 780 -20.62 4.22 -8.81
N GLN A 781 -21.21 4.13 -7.62
CA GLN A 781 -20.55 3.81 -6.38
C GLN A 781 -21.27 2.63 -5.75
N TYR A 782 -20.54 1.63 -5.29
CA TYR A 782 -21.08 0.42 -4.70
C TYR A 782 -20.85 0.44 -3.20
N TRP A 783 -21.87 0.00 -2.45
CA TRP A 783 -21.82 0.00 -1.00
C TRP A 783 -20.89 -1.11 -0.50
N THR A 784 -20.10 -0.83 0.52
CA THR A 784 -19.36 -1.78 1.35
C THR A 784 -19.67 -1.51 2.83
N ALA A 785 -19.23 -2.38 3.73
CA ALA A 785 -19.39 -2.17 5.17
C ALA A 785 -18.66 -0.92 5.68
N ASP A 786 -17.62 -0.46 4.97
CA ASP A 786 -16.72 0.61 5.39
C ASP A 786 -16.93 1.93 4.61
N GLY A 787 -17.65 1.90 3.49
CA GLY A 787 -17.76 3.04 2.59
C GLY A 787 -18.36 2.71 1.23
N TRP A 788 -18.09 3.58 0.27
CA TRP A 788 -18.42 3.41 -1.13
C TRP A 788 -17.16 3.25 -1.98
N THR A 789 -17.23 2.34 -2.95
CA THR A 789 -16.15 1.98 -3.89
C THR A 789 -16.61 2.19 -5.35
N ALA A 790 -15.68 2.41 -6.30
CA ALA A 790 -16.00 2.39 -7.74
C ALA A 790 -16.10 0.98 -8.32
N TYR A 791 -15.65 -0.04 -7.59
CA TYR A 791 -15.56 -1.39 -8.11
C TYR A 791 -16.77 -2.23 -7.70
N GLU A 792 -17.51 -2.71 -8.69
CA GLU A 792 -18.68 -3.55 -8.47
C GLU A 792 -18.32 -4.86 -7.75
N SER A 793 -17.12 -5.41 -8.02
CA SER A 793 -16.60 -6.63 -7.39
C SER A 793 -16.55 -6.57 -5.87
N ASP A 794 -16.38 -5.37 -5.33
CA ASP A 794 -16.15 -5.13 -3.91
C ASP A 794 -17.46 -4.85 -3.16
N THR A 795 -18.59 -4.84 -3.87
CA THR A 795 -19.88 -4.55 -3.26
C THR A 795 -20.16 -5.54 -2.12
N GLY A 796 -20.58 -4.99 -0.98
CA GLY A 796 -20.94 -5.73 0.22
C GLY A 796 -22.36 -6.29 0.16
N ILE A 797 -22.80 -6.87 1.28
CA ILE A 797 -24.15 -7.41 1.47
C ILE A 797 -24.90 -6.53 2.47
N GLY A 798 -26.06 -6.04 2.05
CA GLY A 798 -27.01 -5.33 2.92
C GLY A 798 -27.87 -6.30 3.73
N LEU A 799 -29.20 -6.16 3.64
CA LEU A 799 -30.15 -7.05 4.27
C LEU A 799 -30.17 -8.45 3.63
N ASN A 800 -30.26 -9.52 4.46
CA ASN A 800 -30.46 -10.90 4.01
C ASN A 800 -31.95 -11.27 4.04
N GLY A 801 -32.35 -12.32 3.31
CA GLY A 801 -33.73 -12.79 3.27
C GLY A 801 -34.65 -11.89 2.44
N ILE A 802 -34.10 -11.15 1.48
CA ILE A 802 -34.82 -10.21 0.62
C ILE A 802 -35.30 -10.88 -0.68
N ALA A 803 -36.41 -10.45 -1.29
CA ALA A 803 -36.88 -11.00 -2.58
C ALA A 803 -36.12 -10.42 -3.79
N ASN A 804 -36.33 -10.97 -5.00
CA ASN A 804 -35.71 -10.43 -6.25
C ASN A 804 -36.15 -9.00 -6.53
N GLU A 805 -37.37 -8.68 -6.14
CA GLU A 805 -37.95 -7.36 -6.28
C GLU A 805 -38.54 -6.94 -4.94
N TYR A 806 -38.31 -5.68 -4.57
CA TYR A 806 -38.68 -5.12 -3.28
C TYR A 806 -38.80 -3.61 -3.42
N SER A 807 -39.03 -2.90 -2.32
CA SER A 807 -39.12 -1.44 -2.37
C SER A 807 -38.35 -0.79 -1.24
N VAL A 808 -37.72 0.33 -1.56
CA VAL A 808 -37.15 1.26 -0.58
C VAL A 808 -37.72 2.63 -0.88
N THR A 809 -38.36 3.26 0.09
CA THR A 809 -38.92 4.60 -0.08
C THR A 809 -38.70 5.45 1.16
N LYS A 810 -38.66 6.77 0.98
CA LYS A 810 -38.59 7.71 2.08
C LYS A 810 -39.92 7.73 2.82
N TRP A 811 -39.87 7.64 4.15
CA TRP A 811 -41.02 7.82 5.03
C TRP A 811 -40.65 8.77 6.16
N ASN A 812 -41.22 9.98 6.16
CA ASN A 812 -40.84 11.06 7.07
C ASN A 812 -39.31 11.36 6.99
N ASN A 813 -38.61 11.31 8.12
CA ASN A 813 -37.15 11.53 8.21
C ASN A 813 -36.36 10.20 8.23
N GLN A 814 -36.96 9.10 7.79
CA GLN A 814 -36.37 7.77 7.71
C GLN A 814 -36.72 7.11 6.38
N PHE A 815 -36.26 5.88 6.18
CA PHE A 815 -36.54 5.05 5.01
C PHE A 815 -37.24 3.77 5.45
N VAL A 816 -38.19 3.32 4.65
CA VAL A 816 -38.86 2.03 4.82
C VAL A 816 -38.47 1.11 3.66
N LEU A 817 -38.08 -0.11 3.99
CA LEU A 817 -37.89 -1.21 3.06
C LEU A 817 -39.02 -2.21 3.24
N VAL A 818 -39.65 -2.64 2.15
CA VAL A 818 -40.67 -3.70 2.17
C VAL A 818 -40.27 -4.80 1.19
N THR A 819 -40.34 -6.05 1.64
CA THR A 819 -39.95 -7.21 0.85
C THR A 819 -40.69 -8.47 1.29
N GLN A 820 -40.89 -9.40 0.37
CA GLN A 820 -41.22 -10.78 0.70
C GLN A 820 -40.02 -11.45 1.37
N ASP A 821 -40.27 -12.23 2.42
CA ASP A 821 -39.24 -13.02 3.05
C ASP A 821 -38.76 -14.15 2.13
N SER A 822 -37.49 -14.11 1.76
CA SER A 822 -36.90 -15.15 0.90
C SER A 822 -36.18 -16.26 1.66
N THR A 823 -36.18 -16.26 3.00
CA THR A 823 -35.53 -17.32 3.80
C THR A 823 -36.08 -18.72 3.50
N LEU A 824 -37.34 -18.79 3.06
CA LEU A 824 -37.96 -19.97 2.46
C LEU A 824 -38.35 -19.67 1.01
N ALA A 825 -38.30 -20.71 0.16
CA ALA A 825 -38.70 -20.59 -1.23
C ALA A 825 -40.18 -20.20 -1.31
N PHE A 826 -40.47 -19.08 -1.97
CA PHE A 826 -41.82 -18.54 -2.14
C PHE A 826 -42.61 -18.42 -0.81
N ASN A 827 -41.95 -18.00 0.27
CA ASN A 827 -42.64 -17.73 1.53
C ASN A 827 -43.79 -16.73 1.31
N ASN A 828 -44.92 -16.90 1.99
CA ASN A 828 -46.06 -16.03 1.80
C ASN A 828 -46.03 -14.76 2.67
N GLN A 829 -44.96 -14.55 3.44
CA GLN A 829 -44.85 -13.43 4.38
C GLN A 829 -44.14 -12.23 3.76
N VAL A 830 -44.69 -11.04 4.01
CA VAL A 830 -44.11 -9.75 3.62
C VAL A 830 -43.75 -8.97 4.86
N PHE A 831 -42.52 -8.47 4.93
CA PHE A 831 -42.00 -7.70 6.07
C PHE A 831 -41.62 -6.28 5.67
N ALA A 832 -41.70 -5.38 6.64
CA ALA A 832 -41.16 -4.03 6.58
C ALA A 832 -39.95 -3.88 7.52
N TYR A 833 -39.04 -2.99 7.15
CA TYR A 833 -37.85 -2.59 7.90
C TYR A 833 -37.67 -1.08 7.82
N THR A 834 -37.00 -0.47 8.80
CA THR A 834 -36.67 0.96 8.82
C THR A 834 -35.17 1.23 8.90
N SER A 835 -34.74 2.35 8.33
CA SER A 835 -33.36 2.85 8.44
C SER A 835 -33.32 4.37 8.44
N CYS A 836 -32.30 4.97 9.07
CA CYS A 836 -32.03 6.40 8.96
C CYS A 836 -31.29 6.78 7.68
N SER A 837 -30.69 5.79 7.01
CA SER A 837 -29.96 5.95 5.75
C SER A 837 -30.59 5.07 4.66
N PRO A 838 -30.64 5.54 3.40
CA PRO A 838 -31.07 4.71 2.28
C PRO A 838 -30.20 3.45 2.08
N ALA A 839 -28.92 3.48 2.50
CA ALA A 839 -28.04 2.33 2.46
C ALA A 839 -28.20 1.34 3.64
N GLY A 840 -29.08 1.64 4.60
CA GLY A 840 -29.21 0.86 5.82
C GLY A 840 -28.29 1.35 6.97
N PRO A 841 -28.14 0.55 8.04
CA PRO A 841 -28.73 -0.78 8.21
C PRO A 841 -30.26 -0.72 8.33
N PHE A 842 -30.96 -1.58 7.58
CA PHE A 842 -32.40 -1.78 7.71
C PHE A 842 -32.69 -2.72 8.89
N THR A 843 -33.49 -2.25 9.84
CA THR A 843 -33.77 -2.92 11.12
C THR A 843 -35.28 -2.88 11.43
N ASN A 844 -35.68 -3.23 12.66
CA ASN A 844 -37.09 -3.20 13.13
C ASN A 844 -38.05 -4.04 12.29
N GLN A 845 -37.65 -5.26 11.91
CA GLN A 845 -38.47 -6.17 11.13
C GLN A 845 -39.89 -6.32 11.70
N SER A 846 -40.90 -6.06 10.88
CA SER A 846 -42.31 -6.17 11.26
C SER A 846 -43.13 -6.79 10.14
N LEU A 847 -44.00 -7.75 10.49
CA LEU A 847 -44.88 -8.42 9.53
C LEU A 847 -45.92 -7.44 9.00
N VAL A 848 -45.98 -7.27 7.68
CA VAL A 848 -46.95 -6.41 7.00
C VAL A 848 -48.16 -7.21 6.57
N TYR A 849 -47.93 -8.34 5.89
CA TYR A 849 -49.01 -9.12 5.28
C TYR A 849 -48.62 -10.58 5.08
N SER A 850 -49.62 -11.46 5.03
CA SER A 850 -49.47 -12.86 4.66
C SER A 850 -50.33 -13.14 3.42
N MET A 851 -49.69 -13.40 2.29
CA MET A 851 -50.33 -13.58 0.99
C MET A 851 -51.19 -14.86 1.01
N PRO A 852 -52.53 -14.77 0.87
CA PRO A 852 -53.44 -15.90 1.10
C PRO A 852 -53.47 -16.92 -0.05
N GLU A 853 -52.88 -16.63 -1.21
CA GLU A 853 -52.98 -17.48 -2.41
C GLU A 853 -52.10 -18.72 -2.36
N THR A 854 -51.02 -18.69 -1.58
CA THR A 854 -49.93 -19.64 -1.70
C THR A 854 -50.26 -21.02 -1.13
N GLY A 855 -50.04 -22.06 -1.93
CA GLY A 855 -50.08 -23.47 -1.52
C GLY A 855 -51.48 -24.10 -1.45
N LEU A 856 -51.51 -25.39 -1.09
CA LEU A 856 -52.72 -26.22 -1.13
C LEU A 856 -53.89 -25.67 -0.28
N PHE A 857 -53.56 -25.00 0.81
CA PHE A 857 -54.53 -24.40 1.72
C PHE A 857 -54.76 -22.90 1.45
N GLY A 858 -54.20 -22.38 0.36
CA GLY A 858 -54.41 -21.02 -0.09
C GLY A 858 -55.78 -20.81 -0.75
N SER A 859 -56.08 -19.58 -1.12
CA SER A 859 -57.38 -19.16 -1.66
C SER A 859 -57.80 -19.86 -2.96
N TYR A 860 -56.83 -20.41 -3.70
CA TYR A 860 -57.08 -21.20 -4.93
C TYR A 860 -57.27 -22.70 -4.68
N GLY A 861 -56.91 -23.22 -3.49
CA GLY A 861 -56.96 -24.66 -3.20
C GLY A 861 -56.04 -25.52 -4.06
N ASP A 862 -54.95 -24.95 -4.60
CA ASP A 862 -54.01 -25.59 -5.51
C ASP A 862 -52.57 -25.44 -4.98
N GLU A 863 -51.89 -26.55 -4.74
CA GLU A 863 -50.52 -26.59 -4.22
C GLU A 863 -49.49 -25.93 -5.13
N ARG A 864 -49.83 -25.75 -6.41
CA ARG A 864 -48.94 -25.18 -7.43
C ARG A 864 -48.96 -23.66 -7.43
N VAL A 865 -49.94 -23.02 -6.78
CA VAL A 865 -50.07 -21.55 -6.76
C VAL A 865 -49.14 -20.96 -5.71
N PHE A 866 -48.42 -19.90 -6.08
CA PHE A 866 -47.48 -19.18 -5.22
C PHE A 866 -47.57 -17.67 -5.44
N ALA A 867 -47.19 -16.90 -4.41
CA ALA A 867 -47.11 -15.44 -4.47
C ALA A 867 -45.66 -14.96 -4.32
N TYR A 868 -45.35 -13.80 -4.90
CA TYR A 868 -43.98 -13.29 -4.94
C TYR A 868 -43.89 -11.79 -5.19
N ASN A 869 -42.72 -11.22 -4.85
CA ASN A 869 -42.28 -9.85 -5.16
C ASN A 869 -43.26 -8.77 -4.71
N ALA A 870 -43.03 -8.24 -3.50
CA ALA A 870 -43.85 -7.18 -2.92
C ALA A 870 -43.31 -5.78 -3.27
N HIS A 871 -44.17 -4.90 -3.79
CA HIS A 871 -43.84 -3.56 -4.27
C HIS A 871 -44.65 -2.49 -3.58
N LEU A 872 -44.00 -1.50 -2.98
CA LEU A 872 -44.69 -0.26 -2.59
C LEU A 872 -44.93 0.62 -3.81
N HIS A 873 -46.05 1.34 -3.80
CA HIS A 873 -46.37 2.36 -4.80
C HIS A 873 -46.45 3.75 -4.14
N PRO A 874 -45.31 4.44 -3.95
CA PRO A 874 -45.28 5.80 -3.44
C PRO A 874 -46.13 6.77 -4.28
N THR A 875 -46.31 6.47 -5.57
CA THR A 875 -47.10 7.24 -6.54
C THR A 875 -48.58 7.39 -6.16
N ILE A 876 -49.12 6.44 -5.37
CA ILE A 876 -50.51 6.41 -4.90
C ILE A 876 -50.61 6.19 -3.38
N SER A 877 -49.48 6.26 -2.67
CA SER A 877 -49.41 6.28 -1.20
C SER A 877 -49.47 7.72 -0.71
N SER A 878 -49.88 7.94 0.55
CA SER A 878 -49.93 9.29 1.12
C SER A 878 -49.74 9.30 2.63
N GLY A 879 -48.83 10.16 3.10
CA GLY A 879 -48.48 10.27 4.52
C GLY A 879 -48.04 8.92 5.08
N ASN A 880 -48.81 8.39 6.03
CA ASN A 880 -48.57 7.11 6.67
C ASN A 880 -49.31 5.93 6.02
N ARG A 881 -50.17 6.19 5.03
CA ARG A 881 -50.90 5.15 4.29
C ARG A 881 -50.10 4.72 3.07
N PHE A 882 -49.68 3.46 3.07
CA PHE A 882 -48.97 2.81 1.99
C PHE A 882 -49.92 1.97 1.15
N VAL A 883 -49.66 1.91 -0.15
CA VAL A 883 -50.24 0.94 -1.08
C VAL A 883 -49.12 0.04 -1.57
N MET A 884 -49.36 -1.25 -1.53
CA MET A 884 -48.43 -2.28 -1.98
C MET A 884 -49.12 -3.20 -2.98
N SER A 885 -48.37 -3.75 -3.93
CA SER A 885 -48.79 -4.91 -4.70
C SER A 885 -47.90 -6.12 -4.49
N TYR A 886 -48.41 -7.30 -4.82
CA TYR A 886 -47.60 -8.50 -5.06
C TYR A 886 -48.15 -9.30 -6.22
N ASN A 887 -47.35 -10.22 -6.75
CA ASN A 887 -47.68 -11.05 -7.89
C ASN A 887 -48.12 -12.45 -7.45
N VAL A 888 -49.02 -13.06 -8.22
CA VAL A 888 -49.51 -14.44 -8.00
C VAL A 888 -49.26 -15.23 -9.27
N ASN A 889 -48.68 -16.43 -9.16
CA ASN A 889 -48.37 -17.29 -10.29
C ASN A 889 -48.53 -18.77 -9.88
N THR A 890 -48.29 -19.69 -10.80
CA THR A 890 -48.47 -21.14 -10.61
C THR A 890 -47.34 -21.91 -11.27
N PHE A 891 -46.97 -23.04 -10.68
CA PHE A 891 -46.01 -23.99 -11.26
C PHE A 891 -46.60 -24.82 -12.41
N ASP A 892 -47.86 -24.60 -12.77
CA ASP A 892 -48.47 -25.18 -13.96
C ASP A 892 -48.02 -24.48 -15.25
N SER A 893 -47.10 -25.10 -16.00
CA SER A 893 -46.55 -24.56 -17.24
C SER A 893 -47.34 -24.91 -18.50
N ARG A 894 -48.49 -25.59 -18.38
CA ARG A 894 -49.24 -26.08 -19.54
C ARG A 894 -49.89 -24.92 -20.30
N MET A 895 -49.53 -24.78 -21.57
CA MET A 895 -50.18 -23.86 -22.52
C MET A 895 -51.39 -24.51 -23.21
N THR A 896 -52.36 -24.96 -22.42
CA THR A 896 -53.62 -25.58 -22.89
C THR A 896 -54.82 -24.96 -22.18
N GLU A 897 -56.04 -25.25 -22.64
CA GLU A 897 -57.28 -24.74 -22.02
C GLU A 897 -57.43 -25.16 -20.54
N GLU A 898 -56.81 -26.27 -20.14
CA GLU A 898 -56.77 -26.78 -18.76
C GLU A 898 -55.56 -26.28 -17.95
N GLY A 899 -54.68 -25.49 -18.55
CA GLY A 899 -53.57 -24.85 -17.86
C GLY A 899 -54.09 -23.74 -16.95
N SER A 900 -53.55 -23.65 -15.73
CA SER A 900 -54.04 -22.70 -14.71
C SER A 900 -54.12 -21.24 -15.18
N HIS A 901 -53.14 -20.72 -15.94
CA HIS A 901 -53.17 -19.34 -16.49
C HIS A 901 -54.28 -19.10 -17.52
N TYR A 902 -54.75 -20.16 -18.16
CA TYR A 902 -55.76 -20.12 -19.22
C TYR A 902 -57.17 -20.34 -18.67
N GLN A 903 -57.31 -21.29 -17.75
CA GLN A 903 -58.56 -21.59 -17.08
C GLN A 903 -58.99 -20.48 -16.10
N ASP A 904 -58.05 -19.94 -15.33
CA ASP A 904 -58.32 -18.88 -14.35
C ASP A 904 -57.35 -17.70 -14.52
N PRO A 905 -57.70 -16.71 -15.35
CA PRO A 905 -56.87 -15.52 -15.56
C PRO A 905 -56.78 -14.59 -14.35
N SER A 906 -57.40 -14.90 -13.20
CA SER A 906 -57.11 -14.20 -11.95
C SER A 906 -55.71 -14.56 -11.41
N ILE A 907 -55.21 -15.76 -11.74
CA ILE A 907 -53.79 -16.10 -11.62
C ILE A 907 -53.03 -15.23 -12.62
N TYR A 908 -51.88 -14.69 -12.20
CA TYR A 908 -51.07 -13.78 -13.01
C TYR A 908 -51.65 -12.37 -13.18
N LYS A 909 -52.31 -11.87 -12.13
CA LYS A 909 -52.65 -10.46 -11.94
C LYS A 909 -52.10 -9.99 -10.59
N PRO A 910 -51.63 -8.74 -10.46
CA PRO A 910 -51.24 -8.19 -9.17
C PRO A 910 -52.43 -8.13 -8.20
N ARG A 911 -52.12 -8.23 -6.91
CA ARG A 911 -53.04 -7.95 -5.80
C ARG A 911 -52.63 -6.65 -5.16
N PHE A 912 -53.58 -5.80 -4.75
CA PHE A 912 -53.29 -4.53 -4.10
C PHE A 912 -53.77 -4.51 -2.66
N ILE A 913 -52.92 -4.00 -1.78
CA ILE A 913 -53.14 -3.95 -0.33
C ILE A 913 -52.80 -2.55 0.11
N SER A 914 -53.56 -2.02 1.06
CA SER A 914 -53.19 -0.80 1.75
C SER A 914 -53.12 -1.01 3.24
N PHE A 915 -52.19 -0.30 3.87
CA PHE A 915 -51.96 -0.35 5.30
C PHE A 915 -51.42 0.99 5.78
N THR A 916 -51.51 1.22 7.08
CA THR A 916 -50.94 2.39 7.75
C THR A 916 -49.77 1.95 8.61
N LEU A 917 -48.66 2.68 8.51
CA LEU A 917 -47.54 2.59 9.45
C LEU A 917 -47.62 3.72 10.47
N SER A 918 -47.45 3.43 11.75
CA SER A 918 -47.46 4.43 12.84
C SER A 918 -46.26 4.33 13.75
#